data_AF-A0A6G8C8F8-F1
#
_entry.id   AF-A0A6G8C8F8-F1
#
_cell.length_a   1.000
_cell.length_b   1.000
_cell.length_c   1.000
_cell.angle_alpha   90.00
_cell.angle_beta   90.00
_cell.angle_gamma   90.00
#
_symmetry.space_group_name_H-M   'P 1'
#
loop_
_entity.id
_entity.type
_entity.pdbx_description
1 polymer ?
#
loop_
_entity_poly.entity_id
_entity_poly.type
_entity_poly.pdbx_seq_one_letter_code
_entity_poly.pdbx_strand_id
1 'polypeptide(L)'
;MKKYAVLLLSLVALAFRPAEEKKVQVFLVGDSTMSEKPDRNKPERGWGMYFDQFFDGETTVQNHAMNGRSTRNFRHEGRWAKVMEQVKPGDWVLIQFGHNDQKKEDTARYAAPQTDYRKNLTRYVQEAKQRGANPVLLTPVGRRYFDEQGKRKDDHGEYPAVVREVAKSQKVPLIDMHEKSWALYSQLGEKGSRDLFWSYQNGYYQENPVPPAKNDNTHFSAYGAELIAQLVAQDIKKQNLGIASHLKPLAFTGKYAFDLPVVLQPSFRADTFNITKFGAVADGQTLNTEAFRKAIEACSQQGGVVLVPRGLWLTGPIQLKSNVNLHVQRGALVQFSNKLSDYKLIKTNWEGEDAVRNQSPISGYDLVNIAITGEGTFDGAGDSWRMVKKEKLSEGQWQKLVKSGGVVDEKATTWYPTASSLKGSLSPKIWVIPAGQTDVDYNRFTEVKDFLRPNMLSLQRCKQILLEGFTIQNSPAWTIHPLLCDNITLRNVTAKNPWYGQNTDALDLESCRNGLVEGCTFDVGDDGICIKSGRDEQGRKRGVPTENFIIRDTKVYHAHGGFVIGSEMSGGARNIYVTNCTFMGTDVGLRFKTARGRGGVVENIFVDGVDMTDIAGEAILFDMFYAAKDPVQVNGEAFAIPEIKAEPLNEGTPQFRSFRIKNVTCKGANTGILIRGVPEMNIKDIEIENVVLESKKGLVCQEADGIKLKNVALFSTETKPVLEVQNSRNIVMDNIRYTNGAELLLRVTGDRSKNVKLVNTNVKGAKEDVEFGKKVSKKVVTVSSR
;
A
#
# COMPACT_ATOMS: atom_id res chain seq x y z
N MET A 1 37.45 -35.23 45.73
CA MET A 1 36.62 -35.55 44.53
C MET A 1 35.56 -34.51 44.20
N LYS A 2 34.79 -33.96 45.16
CA LYS A 2 33.73 -32.97 44.86
C LYS A 2 34.21 -31.64 44.21
N LYS A 3 35.42 -31.13 44.53
CA LYS A 3 35.96 -29.89 43.92
C LYS A 3 36.36 -30.06 42.45
N TYR A 4 36.77 -31.27 42.02
CA TYR A 4 37.13 -31.54 40.63
C TYR A 4 35.89 -31.78 39.75
N ALA A 5 34.81 -32.32 40.30
CA ALA A 5 33.55 -32.49 39.58
C ALA A 5 32.88 -31.15 39.22
N VAL A 6 32.95 -30.15 40.10
CA VAL A 6 32.41 -28.79 39.84
C VAL A 6 33.24 -28.05 38.78
N LEU A 7 34.57 -28.26 38.76
CA LEU A 7 35.45 -27.70 37.73
C LEU A 7 35.22 -28.37 36.36
N LEU A 8 34.97 -29.68 36.33
CA LEU A 8 34.65 -30.42 35.10
C LEU A 8 33.28 -30.01 34.53
N LEU A 9 32.27 -29.82 35.39
CA LEU A 9 30.93 -29.37 34.98
C LEU A 9 30.91 -27.92 34.46
N SER A 10 31.77 -27.04 34.99
CA SER A 10 31.91 -25.67 34.48
C SER A 10 32.71 -25.59 33.16
N LEU A 11 33.68 -26.49 32.95
CA LEU A 11 34.37 -26.64 31.65
C LEU A 11 33.45 -27.22 30.56
N VAL A 12 32.56 -28.16 30.90
CA VAL A 12 31.57 -28.70 29.96
C VAL A 12 30.48 -27.67 29.62
N ALA A 13 30.06 -26.83 30.57
CA ALA A 13 29.12 -25.74 30.29
C ALA A 13 29.70 -24.61 29.40
N LEU A 14 31.03 -24.41 29.41
CA LEU A 14 31.73 -23.51 28.49
C LEU A 14 31.95 -24.13 27.09
N ALA A 15 31.93 -25.47 26.97
CA ALA A 15 32.05 -26.19 25.70
C ALA A 15 30.74 -26.26 24.89
N PHE A 16 29.61 -25.88 25.51
CA PHE A 16 28.28 -25.80 24.87
C PHE A 16 27.76 -24.37 24.78
N ARG A 17 28.62 -23.37 24.57
CA ARG A 17 28.13 -22.15 23.93
C ARG A 17 27.81 -22.51 22.47
N PRO A 18 26.57 -22.34 21.97
CA PRO A 18 26.36 -22.41 20.54
C PRO A 18 27.38 -21.47 19.90
N ALA A 19 28.15 -21.98 18.92
CA ALA A 19 29.03 -21.12 18.15
C ALA A 19 28.17 -19.96 17.65
N GLU A 20 28.52 -18.73 18.04
CA GLU A 20 27.81 -17.55 17.60
C GLU A 20 27.77 -17.61 16.06
N GLU A 21 26.58 -17.78 15.49
CA GLU A 21 26.43 -17.96 14.05
C GLU A 21 27.12 -16.78 13.37
N LYS A 22 28.13 -17.10 12.56
CA LYS A 22 29.04 -16.11 12.02
C LYS A 22 28.31 -15.34 10.92
N LYS A 23 27.64 -14.25 11.30
CA LYS A 23 26.95 -13.35 10.38
C LYS A 23 27.90 -12.85 9.29
N VAL A 24 27.40 -12.77 8.06
CA VAL A 24 28.15 -12.21 6.94
C VAL A 24 28.23 -10.70 7.12
N GLN A 25 29.45 -10.14 7.13
CA GLN A 25 29.62 -8.70 7.30
C GLN A 25 29.68 -8.00 5.95
N VAL A 26 29.06 -6.83 5.88
CA VAL A 26 29.06 -5.96 4.70
C VAL A 26 29.61 -4.60 5.08
N PHE A 27 30.81 -4.30 4.61
CA PHE A 27 31.46 -3.03 4.90
C PHE A 27 31.20 -2.04 3.76
N LEU A 28 30.53 -0.93 4.06
CA LEU A 28 30.33 0.16 3.12
C LEU A 28 31.47 1.18 3.30
N VAL A 29 32.22 1.42 2.23
CA VAL A 29 33.41 2.28 2.23
C VAL A 29 33.24 3.34 1.15
N GLY A 30 33.10 4.60 1.58
CA GLY A 30 32.86 5.67 0.61
C GLY A 30 32.76 7.08 1.17
N ASP A 31 32.11 7.93 0.37
CA ASP A 31 32.00 9.37 0.59
C ASP A 31 30.66 9.80 1.23
N SER A 32 30.36 11.10 1.16
CA SER A 32 29.17 11.71 1.76
C SER A 32 27.84 11.18 1.23
N THR A 33 27.80 10.61 0.02
CA THR A 33 26.55 10.09 -0.57
C THR A 33 26.14 8.75 0.02
N MET A 34 27.07 8.04 0.67
CA MET A 34 26.87 6.72 1.30
C MET A 34 26.86 6.82 2.84
N SER A 35 27.51 7.83 3.42
CA SER A 35 27.80 7.94 4.86
C SER A 35 26.58 8.08 5.78
N GLU A 36 26.75 7.62 7.02
CA GLU A 36 25.85 7.88 8.14
C GLU A 36 25.67 9.38 8.45
N LYS A 37 24.44 9.79 8.75
CA LYS A 37 24.06 11.15 9.15
C LYS A 37 23.30 11.11 10.47
N PRO A 38 24.00 11.06 11.62
CA PRO A 38 23.35 10.79 12.91
C PRO A 38 22.53 11.98 13.43
N ASP A 39 22.80 13.20 12.97
CA ASP A 39 22.05 14.38 13.35
C ASP A 39 20.65 14.35 12.72
N ARG A 40 19.65 14.00 13.53
CA ARG A 40 18.24 13.92 13.10
C ARG A 40 17.67 15.26 12.68
N ASN A 41 18.26 16.37 13.14
CA ASN A 41 17.82 17.73 12.78
C ASN A 41 18.32 18.13 11.39
N LYS A 42 19.31 17.43 10.84
CA LYS A 42 19.74 17.60 9.45
C LYS A 42 18.96 16.64 8.57
N PRO A 43 18.39 17.08 7.44
CA PRO A 43 17.60 16.20 6.55
C PRO A 43 18.46 15.43 5.55
N GLU A 44 19.74 15.77 5.44
CA GLU A 44 20.72 15.08 4.60
C GLU A 44 20.85 13.61 5.01
N ARG A 45 20.82 12.68 4.05
CA ARG A 45 20.96 11.25 4.27
C ARG A 45 21.94 10.65 3.25
N GLY A 46 22.71 9.66 3.69
CA GLY A 46 23.48 8.80 2.79
C GLY A 46 22.74 7.49 2.55
N TRP A 47 22.88 6.90 1.37
CA TRP A 47 22.15 5.67 1.01
C TRP A 47 22.52 4.48 1.89
N GLY A 48 23.75 4.45 2.44
CA GLY A 48 24.20 3.37 3.31
C GLY A 48 23.37 3.23 4.60
N MET A 49 22.69 4.29 5.04
CA MET A 49 21.79 4.29 6.20
C MET A 49 20.56 3.40 6.01
N TYR A 50 20.16 3.17 4.75
CA TYR A 50 18.94 2.44 4.38
C TYR A 50 19.24 1.06 3.80
N PHE A 51 20.51 0.68 3.71
CA PHE A 51 20.89 -0.53 2.97
C PHE A 51 20.65 -1.82 3.77
N ASP A 52 20.81 -1.76 5.10
CA ASP A 52 20.65 -2.90 6.01
C ASP A 52 19.25 -3.52 5.95
N GLN A 53 18.20 -2.71 5.73
CA GLN A 53 16.82 -3.19 5.70
C GLN A 53 16.50 -4.20 4.57
N PHE A 54 17.39 -4.31 3.57
CA PHE A 54 17.24 -5.24 2.45
C PHE A 54 17.88 -6.59 2.70
N PHE A 55 18.52 -6.80 3.85
CA PHE A 55 19.12 -8.08 4.22
C PHE A 55 18.30 -8.83 5.27
N ASP A 56 18.52 -10.13 5.32
CA ASP A 56 18.06 -10.99 6.40
C ASP A 56 18.77 -10.66 7.73
N GLY A 57 18.29 -11.24 8.83
CA GLY A 57 18.91 -11.08 10.14
C GLY A 57 20.31 -11.70 10.27
N GLU A 58 20.79 -12.40 9.24
CA GLU A 58 22.08 -13.11 9.19
C GLU A 58 23.21 -12.27 8.59
N THR A 59 22.89 -11.05 8.16
CA THR A 59 23.86 -10.07 7.67
C THR A 59 24.02 -8.93 8.66
N THR A 60 25.20 -8.32 8.70
CA THR A 60 25.39 -7.05 9.41
C THR A 60 26.05 -6.04 8.48
N VAL A 61 25.35 -4.95 8.19
CA VAL A 61 25.89 -3.83 7.42
C VAL A 61 26.63 -2.87 8.33
N GLN A 62 27.90 -2.63 8.03
CA GLN A 62 28.74 -1.64 8.69
C GLN A 62 29.05 -0.48 7.74
N ASN A 63 28.46 0.69 8.02
CA ASN A 63 28.70 1.87 7.22
C ASN A 63 29.91 2.67 7.72
N HIS A 64 31.03 2.56 7.02
CA HIS A 64 32.28 3.29 7.31
C HIS A 64 32.47 4.53 6.43
N ALA A 65 31.54 4.79 5.50
CA ALA A 65 31.59 5.97 4.64
C ALA A 65 31.47 7.27 5.43
N MET A 66 32.10 8.33 4.92
CA MET A 66 32.21 9.58 5.69
C MET A 66 32.23 10.83 4.81
N ASN A 67 31.64 11.91 5.33
CA ASN A 67 31.54 13.20 4.63
C ASN A 67 32.89 13.74 4.16
N GLY A 68 32.97 14.21 2.90
CA GLY A 68 34.18 14.85 2.40
C GLY A 68 35.37 13.91 2.22
N ARG A 69 35.17 12.59 2.22
CA ARG A 69 36.25 11.61 1.99
C ARG A 69 36.37 11.28 0.49
N SER A 70 37.61 11.16 0.08
CA SER A 70 38.13 10.73 -1.22
C SER A 70 38.84 9.40 -1.04
N THR A 71 39.23 8.74 -2.12
CA THR A 71 40.09 7.54 -2.05
C THR A 71 41.38 7.79 -1.28
N ARG A 72 41.92 9.02 -1.33
CA ARG A 72 43.19 9.43 -0.71
C ARG A 72 43.07 9.64 0.79
N ASN A 73 42.33 10.67 1.22
CA ASN A 73 42.26 11.02 2.65
C ASN A 73 41.53 9.97 3.49
N PHE A 74 40.65 9.14 2.92
CA PHE A 74 40.06 8.03 3.66
C PHE A 74 41.13 7.05 4.17
N ARG A 75 42.20 6.82 3.37
CA ARG A 75 43.36 6.05 3.83
C ARG A 75 44.24 6.82 4.79
N HIS A 76 44.56 8.08 4.48
CA HIS A 76 45.46 8.89 5.32
C HIS A 76 44.91 9.11 6.73
N GLU A 77 43.59 9.21 6.88
CA GLU A 77 42.91 9.33 8.19
C GLU A 77 42.82 7.98 8.94
N GLY A 78 43.38 6.89 8.43
CA GLY A 78 43.34 5.57 9.06
C GLY A 78 41.99 4.86 9.02
N ARG A 79 40.98 5.40 8.31
CA ARG A 79 39.64 4.79 8.23
C ARG A 79 39.67 3.43 7.54
N TRP A 80 40.43 3.33 6.46
CA TRP A 80 40.62 2.04 5.79
C TRP A 80 41.30 0.99 6.68
N ALA A 81 42.30 1.41 7.48
CA ALA A 81 42.96 0.50 8.43
C ALA A 81 41.95 -0.07 9.43
N LYS A 82 41.06 0.78 9.99
CA LYS A 82 39.98 0.35 10.89
C LYS A 82 38.99 -0.63 10.25
N VAL A 83 38.71 -0.49 8.95
CA VAL A 83 37.89 -1.48 8.22
C VAL A 83 38.64 -2.79 8.10
N MET A 84 39.91 -2.77 7.66
CA MET A 84 40.73 -3.97 7.48
C MET A 84 41.08 -4.69 8.79
N GLU A 85 41.07 -4.02 9.93
CA GLU A 85 41.16 -4.66 11.25
C GLU A 85 39.97 -5.58 11.55
N GLN A 86 38.80 -5.27 10.99
CA GLN A 86 37.54 -5.98 11.26
C GLN A 86 37.19 -7.01 10.19
N VAL A 87 37.62 -6.79 8.94
CA VAL A 87 37.33 -7.67 7.81
C VAL A 87 37.91 -9.07 8.02
N LYS A 88 37.05 -10.07 7.83
CA LYS A 88 37.35 -11.50 7.89
C LYS A 88 37.15 -12.15 6.51
N PRO A 89 37.74 -13.34 6.26
CA PRO A 89 37.46 -14.09 5.05
C PRO A 89 35.96 -14.37 4.86
N GLY A 90 35.45 -14.12 3.66
CA GLY A 90 34.04 -14.26 3.29
C GLY A 90 33.21 -12.97 3.36
N ASP A 91 33.69 -11.94 4.07
CA ASP A 91 32.98 -10.66 4.19
C ASP A 91 32.92 -9.90 2.86
N TRP A 92 32.00 -8.95 2.74
CA TRP A 92 31.82 -8.12 1.55
C TRP A 92 32.28 -6.69 1.81
N VAL A 93 32.97 -6.09 0.84
CA VAL A 93 33.46 -4.70 0.95
C VAL A 93 33.00 -3.90 -0.27
N LEU A 94 31.99 -3.06 -0.09
CA LEU A 94 31.42 -2.21 -1.14
C LEU A 94 32.13 -0.85 -1.13
N ILE A 95 32.80 -0.52 -2.22
CA ILE A 95 33.70 0.64 -2.30
C ILE A 95 33.17 1.65 -3.33
N GLN A 96 32.84 2.87 -2.88
CA GLN A 96 32.32 3.96 -3.72
C GLN A 96 33.02 5.30 -3.44
N PHE A 97 33.70 5.87 -4.43
CA PHE A 97 34.34 7.19 -4.33
C PHE A 97 34.22 7.95 -5.66
N GLY A 98 34.79 9.16 -5.73
CA GLY A 98 34.82 10.01 -6.93
C GLY A 98 34.35 11.44 -6.69
N HIS A 99 33.40 11.67 -5.78
CA HIS A 99 32.85 13.01 -5.56
C HIS A 99 33.86 14.02 -5.01
N ASN A 100 34.72 13.57 -4.09
CA ASN A 100 35.72 14.43 -3.46
C ASN A 100 37.10 14.32 -4.14
N ASP A 101 37.36 13.22 -4.84
CA ASP A 101 38.60 12.99 -5.58
C ASP A 101 38.82 14.02 -6.69
N GLN A 102 37.74 14.57 -7.27
CA GLN A 102 37.79 15.60 -8.31
C GLN A 102 38.16 17.02 -7.84
N LYS A 103 38.31 17.26 -6.53
CA LYS A 103 38.54 18.61 -5.97
C LYS A 103 40.00 19.05 -6.10
N LYS A 104 40.41 19.49 -7.30
CA LYS A 104 41.80 19.90 -7.63
C LYS A 104 42.43 20.88 -6.62
N GLU A 105 41.63 21.83 -6.13
CA GLU A 105 42.10 22.85 -5.18
C GLU A 105 42.33 22.34 -3.75
N ASP A 106 41.81 21.16 -3.41
CA ASP A 106 41.96 20.54 -2.10
C ASP A 106 42.94 19.37 -2.21
N THR A 107 44.23 19.65 -2.06
CA THR A 107 45.32 18.67 -2.25
C THR A 107 45.25 17.49 -1.27
N ALA A 108 44.55 17.62 -0.14
CA ALA A 108 44.30 16.52 0.78
C ALA A 108 43.29 15.51 0.21
N ARG A 109 42.36 15.96 -0.64
CA ARG A 109 41.30 15.14 -1.25
C ARG A 109 41.57 14.78 -2.71
N TYR A 110 42.25 15.65 -3.46
CA TYR A 110 42.47 15.46 -4.88
C TYR A 110 43.25 14.19 -5.18
N ALA A 111 42.74 13.40 -6.12
CA ALA A 111 43.39 12.24 -6.67
C ALA A 111 43.12 12.20 -8.18
N ALA A 112 44.14 12.45 -9.01
CA ALA A 112 43.97 12.46 -10.46
C ALA A 112 43.42 11.11 -10.96
N PRO A 113 42.42 11.12 -11.87
CA PRO A 113 41.60 9.94 -12.17
C PRO A 113 42.44 8.77 -12.70
N GLN A 114 43.31 9.03 -13.67
CA GLN A 114 44.09 8.00 -14.35
C GLN A 114 45.29 7.48 -13.53
N THR A 115 45.73 8.20 -12.50
CA THR A 115 46.90 7.86 -11.69
C THR A 115 46.53 7.55 -10.25
N ASP A 116 46.47 8.55 -9.36
CA ASP A 116 46.30 8.38 -7.93
C ASP A 116 44.97 7.71 -7.57
N TYR A 117 43.87 8.11 -8.22
CA TYR A 117 42.55 7.53 -7.97
C TYR A 117 42.50 6.05 -8.37
N ARG A 118 42.93 5.73 -9.60
CA ARG A 118 43.08 4.35 -10.09
C ARG A 118 43.94 3.50 -9.16
N LYS A 119 45.11 4.03 -8.76
CA LYS A 119 46.04 3.35 -7.86
C LYS A 119 45.42 3.07 -6.50
N ASN A 120 44.72 4.05 -5.93
CA ASN A 120 44.05 3.89 -4.64
C ASN A 120 42.92 2.84 -4.71
N LEU A 121 42.04 2.90 -5.71
CA LEU A 121 40.99 1.89 -5.92
C LEU A 121 41.56 0.48 -6.07
N THR A 122 42.61 0.34 -6.88
CA THR A 122 43.31 -0.93 -7.07
C THR A 122 43.84 -1.48 -5.74
N ARG A 123 44.43 -0.61 -4.90
CA ARG A 123 44.91 -1.00 -3.57
C ARG A 123 43.78 -1.43 -2.63
N TYR A 124 42.67 -0.69 -2.58
CA TYR A 124 41.50 -1.08 -1.77
C TYR A 124 41.02 -2.50 -2.13
N VAL A 125 40.92 -2.79 -3.43
CA VAL A 125 40.52 -4.12 -3.92
C VAL A 125 41.53 -5.20 -3.56
N GLN A 126 42.82 -4.96 -3.81
CA GLN A 126 43.87 -5.94 -3.55
C GLN A 126 43.99 -6.27 -2.07
N GLU A 127 43.96 -5.27 -1.21
CA GLU A 127 44.07 -5.45 0.25
C GLU A 127 42.84 -6.18 0.82
N ALA A 128 41.64 -5.89 0.32
CA ALA A 128 40.44 -6.65 0.67
C ALA A 128 40.54 -8.13 0.24
N LYS A 129 41.00 -8.40 -1.00
CA LYS A 129 41.22 -9.77 -1.49
C LYS A 129 42.27 -10.51 -0.67
N GLN A 130 43.35 -9.84 -0.27
CA GLN A 130 44.41 -10.42 0.58
C GLN A 130 43.88 -10.84 1.96
N ARG A 131 42.83 -10.19 2.47
CA ARG A 131 42.11 -10.58 3.69
C ARG A 131 41.05 -11.66 3.46
N GLY A 132 40.90 -12.16 2.24
CA GLY A 132 39.89 -13.16 1.88
C GLY A 132 38.47 -12.61 1.74
N ALA A 133 38.31 -11.28 1.63
CA ALA A 133 37.02 -10.64 1.45
C ALA A 133 36.64 -10.52 -0.04
N ASN A 134 35.37 -10.21 -0.28
CA ASN A 134 34.73 -10.03 -1.58
C ASN A 134 34.53 -8.53 -1.87
N PRO A 135 35.51 -7.84 -2.48
CA PRO A 135 35.33 -6.43 -2.84
C PRO A 135 34.38 -6.27 -4.03
N VAL A 136 33.51 -5.27 -3.96
CA VAL A 136 32.61 -4.80 -5.03
C VAL A 136 32.89 -3.33 -5.25
N LEU A 137 33.13 -2.93 -6.50
CA LEU A 137 33.31 -1.54 -6.85
C LEU A 137 31.99 -0.92 -7.29
N LEU A 138 31.74 0.31 -6.83
CA LEU A 138 30.60 1.11 -7.24
C LEU A 138 31.12 2.40 -7.88
N THR A 139 30.58 2.76 -9.05
CA THR A 139 30.80 4.11 -9.62
C THR A 139 30.20 5.17 -8.67
N PRO A 140 30.69 6.42 -8.67
CA PRO A 140 30.01 7.47 -7.91
C PRO A 140 28.57 7.62 -8.39
N VAL A 141 27.62 7.79 -7.46
CA VAL A 141 26.24 8.16 -7.80
C VAL A 141 26.26 9.49 -8.59
N GLY A 142 25.39 9.64 -9.59
CA GLY A 142 25.33 10.84 -10.42
C GLY A 142 24.93 12.08 -9.60
N ARG A 143 25.50 13.24 -9.93
CA ARG A 143 24.98 14.53 -9.44
C ARG A 143 23.87 15.01 -10.35
N ARG A 144 22.81 15.57 -9.78
CA ARG A 144 21.60 16.01 -10.51
C ARG A 144 21.80 17.34 -11.22
N TYR A 145 22.57 17.32 -12.32
CA TYR A 145 22.72 18.47 -13.20
C TYR A 145 22.09 18.18 -14.55
N PHE A 146 21.02 18.89 -14.87
CA PHE A 146 20.40 18.84 -16.18
C PHE A 146 20.90 20.00 -17.04
N ASP A 147 21.05 19.77 -18.34
CA ASP A 147 21.25 20.84 -19.32
C ASP A 147 19.93 21.57 -19.64
N GLU A 148 20.00 22.58 -20.50
CA GLU A 148 18.84 23.39 -20.90
C GLU A 148 17.77 22.57 -21.65
N GLN A 149 18.13 21.40 -22.18
CA GLN A 149 17.22 20.48 -22.85
C GLN A 149 16.66 19.40 -21.90
N GLY A 150 16.93 19.50 -20.60
CA GLY A 150 16.50 18.53 -19.60
C GLY A 150 17.21 17.18 -19.72
N LYS A 151 18.39 17.13 -20.35
CA LYS A 151 19.23 15.94 -20.44
C LYS A 151 20.34 15.96 -19.39
N ARG A 152 20.94 14.80 -19.16
CA ARG A 152 22.08 14.60 -18.24
C ARG A 152 23.26 15.51 -18.61
N LYS A 153 23.69 16.34 -17.67
CA LYS A 153 24.96 17.06 -17.69
C LYS A 153 25.90 16.44 -16.67
N ASP A 154 26.81 15.60 -17.14
CA ASP A 154 27.76 14.91 -16.28
C ASP A 154 28.86 15.85 -15.77
N ASP A 155 29.19 15.78 -14.49
CA ASP A 155 30.26 16.56 -13.87
C ASP A 155 31.33 15.69 -13.16
N HIS A 156 31.23 14.36 -13.28
CA HIS A 156 32.20 13.42 -12.72
C HIS A 156 33.35 13.08 -13.68
N GLY A 157 33.35 13.58 -14.92
CA GLY A 157 34.45 13.38 -15.87
C GLY A 157 34.88 11.93 -16.04
N GLU A 158 36.18 11.65 -15.94
CA GLU A 158 36.74 10.30 -16.15
C GLU A 158 36.55 9.33 -14.97
N TYR A 159 36.16 9.80 -13.78
CA TYR A 159 36.15 8.98 -12.56
C TYR A 159 35.27 7.71 -12.67
N PRO A 160 34.03 7.77 -13.20
CA PRO A 160 33.19 6.58 -13.40
C PRO A 160 33.84 5.58 -14.36
N ALA A 161 34.47 6.05 -15.44
CA ALA A 161 35.17 5.18 -16.40
C ALA A 161 36.36 4.46 -15.74
N VAL A 162 37.14 5.16 -14.91
CA VAL A 162 38.24 4.55 -14.15
C VAL A 162 37.72 3.44 -13.22
N VAL A 163 36.60 3.65 -12.52
CA VAL A 163 36.02 2.59 -11.66
C VAL A 163 35.65 1.36 -12.48
N ARG A 164 35.01 1.54 -13.65
CA ARG A 164 34.65 0.44 -14.57
C ARG A 164 35.88 -0.34 -15.01
N GLU A 165 36.93 0.36 -15.39
CA GLU A 165 38.19 -0.24 -15.84
C GLU A 165 38.95 -0.95 -14.70
N VAL A 166 38.98 -0.37 -13.50
CA VAL A 166 39.58 -1.02 -12.32
C VAL A 166 38.78 -2.28 -11.98
N ALA A 167 37.45 -2.24 -11.97
CA ALA A 167 36.62 -3.41 -11.70
C ALA A 167 36.91 -4.56 -12.69
N LYS A 168 36.95 -4.23 -13.98
CA LYS A 168 37.31 -5.16 -15.06
C LYS A 168 38.71 -5.73 -14.90
N SER A 169 39.72 -4.88 -14.70
CA SER A 169 41.13 -5.31 -14.59
C SER A 169 41.41 -6.14 -13.34
N GLN A 170 40.79 -5.78 -12.21
CA GLN A 170 40.91 -6.51 -10.95
C GLN A 170 39.99 -7.72 -10.87
N LYS A 171 39.13 -7.95 -11.87
CA LYS A 171 38.14 -9.05 -11.91
C LYS A 171 37.30 -9.05 -10.63
N VAL A 172 36.61 -7.94 -10.37
CA VAL A 172 35.66 -7.79 -9.26
C VAL A 172 34.32 -7.31 -9.80
N PRO A 173 33.20 -7.61 -9.12
CA PRO A 173 31.90 -7.08 -9.51
C PRO A 173 31.87 -5.56 -9.53
N LEU A 174 31.07 -5.01 -10.44
CA LEU A 174 30.84 -3.58 -10.62
C LEU A 174 29.34 -3.31 -10.47
N ILE A 175 28.95 -2.43 -9.55
CA ILE A 175 27.60 -1.85 -9.55
C ILE A 175 27.71 -0.43 -10.11
N ASP A 176 27.21 -0.23 -11.33
CA ASP A 176 27.30 1.06 -12.02
C ASP A 176 26.22 2.05 -11.54
N MET A 177 26.41 2.58 -10.33
CA MET A 177 25.50 3.53 -9.70
C MET A 177 25.37 4.84 -10.45
N HIS A 178 26.41 5.26 -11.19
CA HIS A 178 26.37 6.44 -12.03
C HIS A 178 25.28 6.33 -13.11
N GLU A 179 25.26 5.24 -13.87
CA GLU A 179 24.20 5.01 -14.89
C GLU A 179 22.84 4.73 -14.26
N LYS A 180 22.79 3.94 -13.18
CA LYS A 180 21.51 3.58 -12.53
C LYS A 180 20.81 4.77 -11.91
N SER A 181 21.56 5.62 -11.21
CA SER A 181 21.00 6.83 -10.63
C SER A 181 20.55 7.81 -11.72
N TRP A 182 21.30 7.95 -12.81
CA TRP A 182 20.86 8.76 -13.94
C TRP A 182 19.64 8.20 -14.67
N ALA A 183 19.48 6.88 -14.75
CA ALA A 183 18.26 6.27 -15.26
C ALA A 183 17.05 6.65 -14.38
N LEU A 184 17.20 6.58 -13.05
CA LEU A 184 16.18 7.03 -12.11
C LEU A 184 15.87 8.53 -12.27
N TYR A 185 16.90 9.39 -12.37
CA TYR A 185 16.71 10.83 -12.52
C TYR A 185 16.03 11.18 -13.85
N SER A 186 16.39 10.48 -14.93
CA SER A 186 15.80 10.68 -16.24
C SER A 186 14.34 10.23 -16.28
N GLN A 187 14.01 9.12 -15.61
CA GLN A 187 12.63 8.64 -15.49
C GLN A 187 11.73 9.64 -14.74
N LEU A 188 12.25 10.25 -13.68
CA LEU A 188 11.53 11.26 -12.90
C LEU A 188 11.56 12.66 -13.56
N GLY A 189 12.47 12.86 -14.52
CA GLY A 189 12.77 14.16 -15.11
C GLY A 189 13.40 15.14 -14.12
N GLU A 190 13.73 16.35 -14.61
CA GLU A 190 14.36 17.37 -13.78
C GLU A 190 13.50 17.70 -12.55
N LYS A 191 12.21 18.02 -12.73
CA LYS A 191 11.36 18.45 -11.62
C LYS A 191 11.10 17.32 -10.61
N GLY A 192 10.80 16.11 -11.08
CA GLY A 192 10.47 14.98 -10.20
C GLY A 192 11.67 14.44 -9.43
N SER A 193 12.88 14.54 -9.98
CA SER A 193 14.10 14.10 -9.30
C SER A 193 14.52 15.00 -8.13
N ARG A 194 13.94 16.19 -7.96
CA ARG A 194 14.30 17.13 -6.88
C ARG A 194 14.09 16.52 -5.50
N ASP A 195 13.03 15.74 -5.31
CA ASP A 195 12.67 15.17 -4.01
C ASP A 195 13.64 14.07 -3.56
N LEU A 196 14.45 13.52 -4.46
CA LEU A 196 15.54 12.61 -4.12
C LEU A 196 16.66 13.30 -3.37
N PHE A 197 16.83 14.61 -3.59
CA PHE A 197 17.96 15.35 -3.07
C PHE A 197 17.56 16.21 -1.89
N TRP A 198 18.54 16.43 -1.04
CA TRP A 198 18.43 17.34 0.08
C TRP A 198 18.41 18.80 -0.43
N SER A 199 17.54 19.64 0.13
CA SER A 199 17.53 21.09 -0.19
C SER A 199 17.03 21.91 0.99
N TYR A 200 17.43 23.17 1.07
CA TYR A 200 16.95 24.11 2.10
C TYR A 200 15.54 24.65 1.80
N GLN A 201 15.09 24.57 0.55
CA GLN A 201 13.80 25.11 0.12
C GLN A 201 12.61 24.24 0.56
N ASN A 202 12.85 23.00 0.99
CA ASN A 202 11.80 22.01 1.29
C ASN A 202 11.21 22.11 2.72
N GLY A 203 11.34 23.24 3.42
CA GLY A 203 10.68 23.48 4.72
C GLY A 203 11.34 22.85 5.95
N TYR A 204 12.53 22.28 5.80
CA TYR A 204 13.17 21.42 6.80
C TYR A 204 14.12 22.13 7.78
N TYR A 205 13.78 23.24 8.47
CA TYR A 205 14.76 23.79 9.43
C TYR A 205 14.16 24.31 10.74
N GLN A 206 14.73 23.79 11.83
CA GLN A 206 14.66 24.32 13.20
C GLN A 206 15.84 25.25 13.53
N GLU A 207 16.81 25.42 12.62
CA GLU A 207 17.91 26.37 12.78
C GLU A 207 17.39 27.82 12.67
N ASN A 208 17.79 28.66 13.63
CA ASN A 208 17.48 30.09 13.64
C ASN A 208 18.80 30.89 13.71
N PRO A 209 19.11 31.72 12.71
CA PRO A 209 18.31 32.02 11.51
C PRO A 209 18.26 30.87 10.50
N VAL A 210 17.18 30.81 9.71
CA VAL A 210 17.05 29.85 8.60
C VAL A 210 18.15 30.14 7.57
N PRO A 211 18.95 29.14 7.16
CA PRO A 211 19.98 29.35 6.15
C PRO A 211 19.38 29.78 4.80
N PRO A 212 20.15 30.52 3.96
CA PRO A 212 19.71 30.86 2.61
C PRO A 212 19.32 29.62 1.82
N ALA A 213 18.30 29.76 0.96
CA ALA A 213 17.87 28.69 0.08
C ALA A 213 19.05 28.17 -0.77
N LYS A 214 19.41 26.89 -0.55
CA LYS A 214 20.40 26.16 -1.34
C LYS A 214 19.80 24.84 -1.82
N ASN A 215 19.98 24.58 -3.10
CA ASN A 215 19.65 23.31 -3.74
C ASN A 215 20.91 22.45 -3.76
N ASP A 216 20.86 21.30 -3.10
CA ASP A 216 21.91 20.30 -3.21
C ASP A 216 21.53 19.32 -4.33
N ASN A 217 22.48 18.99 -5.19
CA ASN A 217 22.31 18.04 -6.28
C ASN A 217 23.23 16.82 -6.11
N THR A 218 23.80 16.63 -4.92
CA THR A 218 24.75 15.57 -4.58
C THR A 218 24.23 14.71 -3.41
N HIS A 219 23.75 15.32 -2.35
CA HIS A 219 23.32 14.61 -1.14
C HIS A 219 21.81 14.34 -1.14
N PHE A 220 21.40 13.21 -0.57
CA PHE A 220 20.03 12.73 -0.67
C PHE A 220 19.15 13.18 0.49
N SER A 221 17.85 13.27 0.22
CA SER A 221 16.82 13.17 1.25
C SER A 221 16.73 11.73 1.77
N ALA A 222 15.94 11.47 2.82
CA ALA A 222 15.61 10.11 3.23
C ALA A 222 15.05 9.26 2.09
N TYR A 223 14.10 9.83 1.34
CA TYR A 223 13.47 9.20 0.18
C TYR A 223 14.48 8.85 -0.92
N GLY A 224 15.36 9.79 -1.29
CA GLY A 224 16.38 9.50 -2.30
C GLY A 224 17.42 8.50 -1.83
N ALA A 225 17.85 8.59 -0.58
CA ALA A 225 18.84 7.67 -0.01
C ALA A 225 18.33 6.22 -0.04
N GLU A 226 17.07 6.02 0.31
CA GLU A 226 16.43 4.71 0.27
C GLU A 226 16.28 4.17 -1.17
N LEU A 227 15.86 4.99 -2.13
CA LEU A 227 15.78 4.59 -3.54
C LEU A 227 17.16 4.23 -4.13
N ILE A 228 18.20 4.98 -3.78
CA ILE A 228 19.57 4.65 -4.19
C ILE A 228 20.03 3.33 -3.57
N ALA A 229 19.70 3.08 -2.29
CA ALA A 229 20.00 1.81 -1.64
C ALA A 229 19.24 0.63 -2.29
N GLN A 230 17.99 0.84 -2.72
CA GLN A 230 17.23 -0.16 -3.50
C GLN A 230 17.93 -0.51 -4.81
N LEU A 231 18.44 0.47 -5.55
CA LEU A 231 19.18 0.22 -6.80
C LEU A 231 20.44 -0.64 -6.59
N VAL A 232 21.13 -0.46 -5.45
CA VAL A 232 22.28 -1.29 -5.08
C VAL A 232 21.83 -2.73 -4.79
N ALA A 233 20.80 -2.92 -3.96
CA ALA A 233 20.29 -4.26 -3.62
C ALA A 233 19.73 -5.02 -4.85
N GLN A 234 19.02 -4.30 -5.73
CA GLN A 234 18.54 -4.84 -7.01
C GLN A 234 19.69 -5.33 -7.89
N ASP A 235 20.79 -4.57 -7.97
CA ASP A 235 21.91 -4.96 -8.82
C ASP A 235 22.72 -6.13 -8.23
N ILE A 236 22.84 -6.20 -6.90
CA ILE A 236 23.36 -7.38 -6.20
C ILE A 236 22.57 -8.62 -6.60
N LYS A 237 21.23 -8.53 -6.58
CA LYS A 237 20.37 -9.65 -6.99
C LYS A 237 20.53 -9.98 -8.47
N LYS A 238 20.52 -8.95 -9.34
CA LYS A 238 20.63 -9.11 -10.79
C LYS A 238 21.94 -9.77 -11.22
N GLN A 239 23.05 -9.41 -10.58
CA GLN A 239 24.36 -10.01 -10.85
C GLN A 239 24.56 -11.36 -10.16
N ASN A 240 23.61 -11.81 -9.34
CA ASN A 240 23.70 -13.04 -8.54
C ASN A 240 25.01 -13.09 -7.73
N LEU A 241 25.36 -11.97 -7.08
CA LEU A 241 26.52 -11.94 -6.18
C LEU A 241 26.27 -12.88 -5.00
N GLY A 242 27.32 -13.46 -4.41
CA GLY A 242 27.15 -14.41 -3.30
C GLY A 242 26.34 -13.86 -2.12
N ILE A 243 26.45 -12.56 -1.84
CA ILE A 243 25.64 -11.86 -0.82
C ILE A 243 24.14 -11.78 -1.16
N ALA A 244 23.73 -12.02 -2.42
CA ALA A 244 22.33 -12.00 -2.83
C ALA A 244 21.49 -13.11 -2.15
N SER A 245 22.11 -14.17 -1.63
CA SER A 245 21.42 -15.20 -0.84
C SER A 245 20.88 -14.67 0.48
N HIS A 246 21.43 -13.55 0.96
CA HIS A 246 21.04 -12.90 2.21
C HIS A 246 20.08 -11.71 2.00
N LEU A 247 19.70 -11.41 0.75
CA LEU A 247 18.70 -10.39 0.51
C LEU A 247 17.34 -10.87 1.03
N LYS A 248 16.68 -10.03 1.83
CA LYS A 248 15.43 -10.32 2.51
C LYS A 248 14.32 -10.64 1.51
N PRO A 249 13.91 -11.92 1.37
CA PRO A 249 12.82 -12.28 0.49
C PRO A 249 11.48 -11.85 1.09
N LEU A 250 10.49 -11.61 0.23
CA LEU A 250 9.09 -11.61 0.64
C LEU A 250 8.54 -13.05 0.55
N ALA A 251 7.33 -13.31 1.07
CA ALA A 251 6.72 -14.64 0.97
C ALA A 251 6.44 -15.13 -0.46
N PHE A 252 6.56 -14.23 -1.44
CA PHE A 252 6.30 -14.49 -2.85
C PHE A 252 7.60 -14.76 -3.60
N THR A 253 7.66 -15.89 -4.31
CA THR A 253 8.84 -16.32 -5.05
C THR A 253 9.34 -15.23 -5.99
N GLY A 254 10.63 -14.90 -5.89
CA GLY A 254 11.27 -13.89 -6.73
C GLY A 254 10.99 -12.44 -6.33
N LYS A 255 10.29 -12.20 -5.22
CA LYS A 255 10.08 -10.87 -4.64
C LYS A 255 10.92 -10.67 -3.38
N TYR A 256 11.42 -9.45 -3.20
CA TYR A 256 12.33 -9.06 -2.14
C TYR A 256 11.92 -7.73 -1.51
N ALA A 257 12.47 -7.43 -0.33
CA ALA A 257 12.18 -6.18 0.37
C ALA A 257 12.48 -4.92 -0.47
N PHE A 258 13.48 -4.97 -1.37
CA PHE A 258 13.79 -3.85 -2.28
C PHE A 258 12.76 -3.65 -3.41
N ASP A 259 11.81 -4.58 -3.60
CA ASP A 259 10.70 -4.43 -4.55
C ASP A 259 9.51 -3.66 -3.95
N LEU A 260 9.54 -3.40 -2.63
CA LEU A 260 8.52 -2.63 -1.96
C LEU A 260 8.64 -1.15 -2.32
N PRO A 261 7.52 -0.42 -2.46
CA PRO A 261 7.57 1.00 -2.78
C PRO A 261 8.13 1.83 -1.63
N VAL A 262 8.88 2.88 -1.98
CA VAL A 262 9.33 3.90 -1.04
C VAL A 262 8.35 5.07 -1.06
N VAL A 263 7.93 5.53 0.11
CA VAL A 263 6.93 6.61 0.26
C VAL A 263 7.62 7.88 0.73
N LEU A 264 7.53 8.95 -0.07
CA LEU A 264 8.03 10.26 0.33
C LEU A 264 7.18 10.86 1.46
N GLN A 265 7.81 11.11 2.60
CA GLN A 265 7.12 11.66 3.77
C GLN A 265 7.05 13.20 3.72
N PRO A 266 5.95 13.81 4.20
CA PRO A 266 5.92 15.24 4.43
C PRO A 266 6.84 15.64 5.60
N SER A 267 7.15 16.93 5.67
CA SER A 267 7.96 17.51 6.74
C SER A 267 7.48 18.90 7.07
N PHE A 268 7.46 19.20 8.37
CA PHE A 268 6.90 20.43 8.90
C PHE A 268 7.91 21.11 9.81
N ARG A 269 7.85 22.45 9.80
CA ARG A 269 8.50 23.26 10.82
C ARG A 269 7.85 22.99 12.18
N ALA A 270 8.60 23.19 13.25
CA ALA A 270 8.08 23.05 14.62
C ALA A 270 7.16 24.21 15.05
N ASP A 271 7.09 25.29 14.27
CA ASP A 271 6.23 26.45 14.52
C ASP A 271 4.77 26.04 14.69
N THR A 272 4.14 26.51 15.78
CA THR A 272 2.81 26.07 16.20
C THR A 272 1.81 27.22 16.21
N PHE A 273 0.72 27.03 15.46
CA PHE A 273 -0.42 27.93 15.31
C PHE A 273 -1.61 27.36 16.09
N ASN A 274 -1.72 27.71 17.37
CA ASN A 274 -2.81 27.22 18.24
C ASN A 274 -4.13 27.95 17.90
N ILE A 275 -5.19 27.20 17.57
CA ILE A 275 -6.49 27.77 17.15
C ILE A 275 -7.12 28.73 18.17
N THR A 276 -6.80 28.60 19.46
CA THR A 276 -7.29 29.51 20.51
C THR A 276 -6.76 30.93 20.34
N LYS A 277 -5.54 31.09 19.80
CA LYS A 277 -4.96 32.40 19.44
C LYS A 277 -5.67 33.07 18.26
N PHE A 278 -6.51 32.31 17.55
CA PHE A 278 -7.32 32.78 16.42
C PHE A 278 -8.81 32.91 16.78
N GLY A 279 -9.15 32.87 18.08
CA GLY A 279 -10.51 33.10 18.58
C GLY A 279 -11.36 31.85 18.73
N ALA A 280 -10.77 30.65 18.66
CA ALA A 280 -11.52 29.42 18.91
C ALA A 280 -11.95 29.29 20.39
N VAL A 281 -13.17 28.81 20.63
CA VAL A 281 -13.75 28.54 21.95
C VAL A 281 -14.22 27.08 22.03
N ALA A 282 -13.79 26.39 23.09
CA ALA A 282 -13.98 24.95 23.29
C ALA A 282 -15.26 24.58 24.06
N ASP A 283 -16.36 25.29 23.84
CA ASP A 283 -17.61 25.17 24.60
C ASP A 283 -18.64 24.22 23.96
N GLY A 284 -18.30 23.62 22.80
CA GLY A 284 -19.20 22.79 22.00
C GLY A 284 -20.39 23.51 21.38
N GLN A 285 -20.43 24.84 21.44
CA GLN A 285 -21.55 25.66 20.95
C GLN A 285 -21.08 26.71 19.95
N THR A 286 -19.92 27.31 20.19
CA THR A 286 -19.30 28.30 19.31
C THR A 286 -18.85 27.63 18.02
N LEU A 287 -19.30 28.16 16.87
CA LEU A 287 -18.89 27.67 15.55
C LEU A 287 -17.47 28.20 15.22
N ASN A 288 -16.47 27.33 15.34
CA ASN A 288 -15.06 27.66 15.25
C ASN A 288 -14.48 27.70 13.83
N THR A 289 -15.31 27.56 12.79
CA THR A 289 -14.89 27.46 11.38
C THR A 289 -13.89 28.56 10.99
N GLU A 290 -14.17 29.79 11.42
CA GLU A 290 -13.34 30.95 11.10
C GLU A 290 -11.97 30.94 11.83
N ALA A 291 -11.93 30.42 13.06
CA ALA A 291 -10.69 30.28 13.81
C ALA A 291 -9.78 29.21 13.18
N PHE A 292 -10.36 28.08 12.75
CA PHE A 292 -9.64 27.07 11.96
C PHE A 292 -9.08 27.66 10.66
N ARG A 293 -9.91 28.37 9.88
CA ARG A 293 -9.51 29.01 8.63
C ARG A 293 -8.31 29.95 8.82
N LYS A 294 -8.38 30.85 9.79
CA LYS A 294 -7.31 31.82 10.10
C LYS A 294 -6.01 31.12 10.52
N ALA A 295 -6.09 30.11 11.39
CA ALA A 295 -4.91 29.36 11.84
C ALA A 295 -4.21 28.62 10.69
N ILE A 296 -4.99 27.96 9.83
CA ILE A 296 -4.48 27.24 8.65
C ILE A 296 -3.86 28.21 7.64
N GLU A 297 -4.47 29.37 7.42
CA GLU A 297 -3.93 30.40 6.53
C GLU A 297 -2.58 30.94 7.01
N ALA A 298 -2.51 31.29 8.30
CA ALA A 298 -1.27 31.77 8.90
C ALA A 298 -0.16 30.70 8.85
N CYS A 299 -0.53 29.44 9.13
CA CYS A 299 0.39 28.32 9.07
C CYS A 299 0.92 28.07 7.65
N SER A 300 0.03 28.05 6.64
CA SER A 300 0.40 27.72 5.26
C SER A 300 1.42 28.68 4.63
N GLN A 301 1.43 29.95 5.07
CA GLN A 301 2.38 30.96 4.57
C GLN A 301 3.84 30.66 4.93
N GLN A 302 4.08 29.97 6.05
CA GLN A 302 5.42 29.69 6.57
C GLN A 302 5.73 28.19 6.66
N GLY A 303 4.68 27.36 6.68
CA GLY A 303 4.72 25.95 7.04
C GLY A 303 4.72 25.73 8.55
N GLY A 304 4.14 24.63 9.01
CA GLY A 304 4.18 24.26 10.43
C GLY A 304 2.99 23.44 10.90
N VAL A 305 2.67 23.59 12.19
CA VAL A 305 1.65 22.82 12.89
C VAL A 305 0.48 23.72 13.29
N VAL A 306 -0.74 23.42 12.84
CA VAL A 306 -1.96 23.99 13.44
C VAL A 306 -2.36 23.09 14.61
N LEU A 307 -2.33 23.63 15.83
CA LEU A 307 -2.64 22.88 17.04
C LEU A 307 -4.11 23.08 17.43
N VAL A 308 -4.83 21.97 17.55
CA VAL A 308 -6.16 21.86 18.18
C VAL A 308 -5.95 21.24 19.56
N PRO A 309 -5.99 22.04 20.65
CA PRO A 309 -5.76 21.52 22.00
C PRO A 309 -6.98 20.75 22.50
N ARG A 310 -6.84 20.08 23.65
CA ARG A 310 -7.96 19.41 24.35
C ARG A 310 -9.16 20.36 24.47
N GLY A 311 -10.36 19.90 24.10
CA GLY A 311 -11.59 20.68 24.10
C GLY A 311 -12.67 20.10 23.18
N LEU A 312 -13.90 20.60 23.27
CA LEU A 312 -14.99 20.29 22.34
C LEU A 312 -15.17 21.46 21.35
N TRP A 313 -14.79 21.23 20.10
CA TRP A 313 -14.70 22.26 19.07
C TRP A 313 -15.77 22.02 18.00
N LEU A 314 -16.91 22.73 18.11
CA LEU A 314 -17.90 22.75 17.04
C LEU A 314 -17.36 23.52 15.84
N THR A 315 -17.46 22.97 14.63
CA THR A 315 -17.00 23.63 13.40
C THR A 315 -17.82 23.21 12.19
N GLY A 316 -17.91 24.08 11.18
CA GLY A 316 -18.28 23.70 9.82
C GLY A 316 -17.06 23.10 9.08
N PRO A 317 -17.06 23.12 7.73
CA PRO A 317 -15.97 22.58 6.94
C PRO A 317 -14.59 23.19 7.26
N ILE A 318 -13.58 22.32 7.36
CA ILE A 318 -12.16 22.68 7.43
C ILE A 318 -11.54 22.44 6.05
N GLN A 319 -10.93 23.48 5.48
CA GLN A 319 -10.17 23.37 4.23
C GLN A 319 -8.68 23.47 4.52
N LEU A 320 -7.94 22.39 4.26
CA LEU A 320 -6.49 22.34 4.41
C LEU A 320 -5.79 23.18 3.33
N LYS A 321 -4.52 23.50 3.59
CA LYS A 321 -3.60 24.15 2.64
C LYS A 321 -2.24 23.45 2.69
N SER A 322 -1.41 23.67 1.67
CA SER A 322 -0.06 23.11 1.61
C SER A 322 0.79 23.56 2.80
N ASN A 323 1.73 22.69 3.20
CA ASN A 323 2.67 22.89 4.30
C ASN A 323 2.03 22.95 5.70
N VAL A 324 0.81 22.43 5.86
CA VAL A 324 0.09 22.43 7.14
C VAL A 324 -0.01 21.01 7.70
N ASN A 325 0.42 20.85 8.94
CA ASN A 325 0.06 19.72 9.80
C ASN A 325 -1.07 20.15 10.75
N LEU A 326 -2.28 19.66 10.54
CA LEU A 326 -3.40 19.82 11.48
C LEU A 326 -3.23 18.79 12.61
N HIS A 327 -2.66 19.21 13.74
CA HIS A 327 -2.43 18.37 14.90
C HIS A 327 -3.57 18.47 15.90
N VAL A 328 -4.33 17.38 16.04
CA VAL A 328 -5.45 17.28 16.98
C VAL A 328 -5.00 16.52 18.21
N GLN A 329 -4.79 17.26 19.30
CA GLN A 329 -4.22 16.73 20.52
C GLN A 329 -5.13 15.67 21.15
N ARG A 330 -4.52 14.70 21.84
CA ARG A 330 -5.24 13.73 22.69
C ARG A 330 -6.29 14.44 23.56
N GLY A 331 -7.53 13.95 23.50
CA GLY A 331 -8.67 14.49 24.26
C GLY A 331 -9.35 15.71 23.62
N ALA A 332 -8.92 16.16 22.44
CA ALA A 332 -9.70 17.09 21.63
C ALA A 332 -10.78 16.33 20.83
N LEU A 333 -11.99 16.88 20.80
CA LEU A 333 -13.11 16.43 19.99
C LEU A 333 -13.49 17.56 19.02
N VAL A 334 -13.20 17.36 17.74
CA VAL A 334 -13.65 18.24 16.66
C VAL A 334 -14.99 17.72 16.17
N GLN A 335 -16.06 18.40 16.57
CA GLN A 335 -17.44 18.05 16.19
C GLN A 335 -17.82 18.88 14.97
N PHE A 336 -18.12 18.21 13.85
CA PHE A 336 -18.66 18.89 12.69
C PHE A 336 -20.13 19.23 12.89
N SER A 337 -20.55 20.36 12.32
CA SER A 337 -21.92 20.85 12.40
C SER A 337 -22.90 19.86 11.79
N ASN A 338 -24.02 19.64 12.49
CA ASN A 338 -25.16 18.87 11.98
C ASN A 338 -26.13 19.72 11.14
N LYS A 339 -25.87 21.03 10.99
CA LYS A 339 -26.67 21.91 10.13
C LYS A 339 -26.23 21.77 8.69
N LEU A 340 -27.06 21.13 7.87
CA LEU A 340 -26.75 20.86 6.46
C LEU A 340 -26.49 22.15 5.65
N SER A 341 -27.03 23.29 6.09
CA SER A 341 -26.80 24.62 5.50
C SER A 341 -25.34 25.11 5.61
N ASP A 342 -24.56 24.57 6.55
CA ASP A 342 -23.16 24.97 6.74
C ASP A 342 -22.23 24.38 5.66
N TYR A 343 -22.77 23.50 4.80
CA TYR A 343 -22.05 22.81 3.74
C TYR A 343 -22.65 23.23 2.39
N LYS A 344 -21.84 23.90 1.58
CA LYS A 344 -22.23 24.30 0.21
C LYS A 344 -22.13 23.14 -0.77
N LEU A 345 -22.88 23.20 -1.86
CA LEU A 345 -22.68 22.29 -2.99
C LEU A 345 -21.38 22.62 -3.73
N ILE A 346 -20.66 21.58 -4.15
CA ILE A 346 -19.40 21.65 -4.90
C ILE A 346 -19.37 20.59 -6.00
N LYS A 347 -18.66 20.87 -7.09
CA LYS A 347 -18.18 19.85 -8.03
C LYS A 347 -17.07 19.04 -7.33
N THR A 348 -17.17 17.71 -7.40
CA THR A 348 -16.24 16.76 -6.82
C THR A 348 -16.36 15.41 -7.56
N ASN A 349 -15.91 14.32 -6.95
CA ASN A 349 -16.11 12.95 -7.42
C ASN A 349 -16.95 12.15 -6.41
N TRP A 350 -17.84 11.28 -6.89
CA TRP A 350 -18.60 10.33 -6.08
C TRP A 350 -18.76 9.01 -6.83
N GLU A 351 -18.42 7.89 -6.18
CA GLU A 351 -18.42 6.55 -6.77
C GLU A 351 -17.66 6.45 -8.11
N GLY A 352 -16.54 7.16 -8.23
CA GLY A 352 -15.66 7.09 -9.39
C GLY A 352 -16.10 7.91 -10.61
N GLU A 353 -17.14 8.75 -10.48
CA GLU A 353 -17.65 9.65 -11.52
C GLU A 353 -17.62 11.11 -11.04
N ASP A 354 -17.43 12.07 -11.94
CA ASP A 354 -17.60 13.49 -11.61
C ASP A 354 -19.04 13.74 -11.12
N ALA A 355 -19.18 14.51 -10.05
CA ALA A 355 -20.44 14.66 -9.34
C ALA A 355 -20.59 16.03 -8.64
N VAL A 356 -21.83 16.38 -8.32
CA VAL A 356 -22.16 17.46 -7.38
C VAL A 356 -22.49 16.87 -6.02
N ARG A 357 -21.77 17.31 -4.97
CA ARG A 357 -21.97 16.90 -3.57
C ARG A 357 -21.91 18.11 -2.64
N ASN A 358 -22.34 17.93 -1.39
CA ASN A 358 -21.99 18.88 -0.34
C ASN A 358 -20.48 18.88 -0.09
N GLN A 359 -19.95 20.02 0.35
CA GLN A 359 -18.55 20.17 0.73
C GLN A 359 -18.19 19.19 1.85
N SER A 360 -17.02 18.56 1.76
CA SER A 360 -16.51 17.69 2.81
C SER A 360 -16.23 18.43 4.12
N PRO A 361 -16.57 17.85 5.28
CA PRO A 361 -16.11 18.31 6.59
C PRO A 361 -14.61 18.61 6.64
N ILE A 362 -13.76 17.78 6.04
CA ILE A 362 -12.34 18.09 5.83
C ILE A 362 -12.01 17.93 4.35
N SER A 363 -11.38 18.95 3.76
CA SER A 363 -11.05 18.93 2.33
C SER A 363 -9.67 19.49 2.01
N GLY A 364 -9.06 19.00 0.93
CA GLY A 364 -7.84 19.53 0.33
C GLY A 364 -7.78 19.21 -1.17
N TYR A 365 -7.29 20.17 -1.96
CA TYR A 365 -7.24 20.06 -3.43
C TYR A 365 -5.93 20.65 -3.95
N ASP A 366 -5.19 19.91 -4.79
CA ASP A 366 -3.89 20.31 -5.35
C ASP A 366 -2.85 20.73 -4.28
N LEU A 367 -2.88 20.08 -3.11
CA LEU A 367 -1.99 20.41 -2.00
C LEU A 367 -0.71 19.57 -2.03
N VAL A 368 0.36 20.11 -1.44
CA VAL A 368 1.60 19.37 -1.21
C VAL A 368 2.01 19.52 0.25
N ASN A 369 2.65 18.49 0.80
CA ASN A 369 3.21 18.51 2.15
C ASN A 369 2.13 18.81 3.20
N ILE A 370 1.19 17.87 3.36
CA ILE A 370 0.03 18.04 4.26
C ILE A 370 -0.04 16.91 5.27
N ALA A 371 -0.48 17.23 6.49
CA ALA A 371 -0.71 16.22 7.50
C ALA A 371 -1.93 16.49 8.37
N ILE A 372 -2.51 15.40 8.88
CA ILE A 372 -3.42 15.40 10.01
C ILE A 372 -2.83 14.42 11.02
N THR A 373 -2.48 14.90 12.20
CA THR A 373 -1.77 14.10 13.21
C THR A 373 -2.40 14.24 14.59
N GLY A 374 -1.95 13.41 15.54
CA GLY A 374 -2.37 13.48 16.94
C GLY A 374 -3.50 12.50 17.27
N GLU A 375 -3.83 12.37 18.54
CA GLU A 375 -4.72 11.32 19.06
C GLU A 375 -6.11 11.83 19.45
N GLY A 376 -6.53 12.97 18.90
CA GLY A 376 -7.90 13.46 19.07
C GLY A 376 -8.90 12.80 18.14
N THR A 377 -10.15 13.24 18.24
CA THR A 377 -11.29 12.67 17.50
C THR A 377 -11.95 13.71 16.60
N PHE A 378 -12.27 13.31 15.37
CA PHE A 378 -13.18 14.02 14.48
C PHE A 378 -14.52 13.28 14.43
N ASP A 379 -15.63 13.99 14.66
CA ASP A 379 -16.99 13.45 14.54
C ASP A 379 -17.75 14.17 13.42
N GLY A 380 -18.16 13.43 12.39
CA GLY A 380 -18.76 13.99 11.18
C GLY A 380 -20.23 14.41 11.27
N ALA A 381 -20.90 14.20 12.41
CA ALA A 381 -22.35 14.38 12.56
C ALA A 381 -23.18 13.67 11.46
N GLY A 382 -22.69 12.53 10.98
CA GLY A 382 -23.22 11.84 9.81
C GLY A 382 -24.64 11.30 9.95
N ASP A 383 -25.15 11.10 11.17
CA ASP A 383 -26.55 10.70 11.39
C ASP A 383 -27.55 11.75 10.86
N SER A 384 -27.16 13.02 10.77
CA SER A 384 -27.99 14.06 10.15
C SER A 384 -28.07 13.95 8.63
N TRP A 385 -27.27 13.08 8.02
CA TRP A 385 -27.14 12.91 6.57
C TRP A 385 -27.68 11.57 6.08
N ARG A 386 -27.48 10.49 6.86
CA ARG A 386 -27.68 9.13 6.37
C ARG A 386 -29.13 8.67 6.50
N MET A 387 -29.64 8.05 5.44
CA MET A 387 -30.85 7.24 5.50
C MET A 387 -30.60 5.94 6.28
N VAL A 388 -31.66 5.40 6.90
CA VAL A 388 -31.58 4.17 7.69
C VAL A 388 -32.68 3.20 7.23
N LYS A 389 -32.29 1.98 6.87
CA LYS A 389 -33.23 0.92 6.50
C LYS A 389 -33.83 0.29 7.75
N LYS A 390 -35.14 0.01 7.73
CA LYS A 390 -35.86 -0.61 8.84
C LYS A 390 -35.23 -1.94 9.27
N GLU A 391 -34.83 -2.77 8.31
CA GLU A 391 -34.20 -4.08 8.55
C GLU A 391 -32.86 -4.01 9.29
N LYS A 392 -32.23 -2.83 9.33
CA LYS A 392 -30.97 -2.60 10.05
C LYS A 392 -31.20 -2.22 11.51
N LEU A 393 -32.44 -2.08 11.97
CA LEU A 393 -32.76 -1.70 13.34
C LEU A 393 -33.70 -2.73 13.97
N SER A 394 -33.59 -2.92 15.29
CA SER A 394 -34.67 -3.59 16.02
C SER A 394 -35.94 -2.74 15.96
N GLU A 395 -37.10 -3.36 16.17
CA GLU A 395 -38.39 -2.64 16.11
C GLU A 395 -38.42 -1.44 17.07
N GLY A 396 -37.90 -1.58 18.30
CA GLY A 396 -37.81 -0.48 19.25
C GLY A 396 -36.88 0.66 18.80
N GLN A 397 -35.76 0.33 18.16
CA GLN A 397 -34.86 1.33 17.58
C GLN A 397 -35.51 2.06 16.40
N TRP A 398 -36.21 1.33 15.53
CA TRP A 398 -36.94 1.90 14.40
C TRP A 398 -38.02 2.89 14.87
N GLN A 399 -38.86 2.49 15.82
CA GLN A 399 -39.91 3.36 16.37
C GLN A 399 -39.34 4.63 17.01
N LYS A 400 -38.22 4.51 17.73
CA LYS A 400 -37.51 5.67 18.30
C LYS A 400 -36.98 6.61 17.22
N LEU A 401 -36.40 6.07 16.14
CA LEU A 401 -35.88 6.86 15.03
C LEU A 401 -37.01 7.63 14.32
N VAL A 402 -38.09 6.95 13.96
CA VAL A 402 -39.25 7.59 13.30
C VAL A 402 -39.85 8.69 14.19
N LYS A 403 -39.94 8.47 15.52
CA LYS A 403 -40.43 9.48 16.47
C LYS A 403 -39.50 10.69 16.60
N SER A 404 -38.22 10.55 16.27
CA SER A 404 -37.24 11.63 16.39
C SER A 404 -37.35 12.71 15.30
N GLY A 405 -38.15 12.48 14.26
CA GLY A 405 -38.33 13.38 13.12
C GLY A 405 -38.03 12.69 11.79
N GLY A 406 -37.73 13.46 10.74
CA GLY A 406 -37.45 12.94 9.39
C GLY A 406 -38.70 12.49 8.62
N VAL A 407 -38.50 11.72 7.55
CA VAL A 407 -39.57 11.16 6.71
C VAL A 407 -39.29 9.69 6.41
N VAL A 408 -40.33 8.91 6.15
CA VAL A 408 -40.22 7.50 5.75
C VAL A 408 -40.73 7.36 4.32
N ASP A 409 -40.12 6.47 3.53
CA ASP A 409 -40.64 6.15 2.19
C ASP A 409 -42.05 5.54 2.23
N GLU A 410 -42.72 5.53 1.08
CA GLU A 410 -44.10 5.02 0.93
C GLU A 410 -44.23 3.54 1.36
N LYS A 411 -43.15 2.77 1.27
CA LYS A 411 -43.11 1.35 1.65
C LYS A 411 -42.89 1.12 3.14
N ALA A 412 -42.65 2.18 3.92
CA ALA A 412 -42.29 2.09 5.33
C ALA A 412 -41.03 1.24 5.61
N THR A 413 -40.09 1.23 4.66
CA THR A 413 -38.86 0.42 4.71
C THR A 413 -37.60 1.24 4.96
N THR A 414 -37.61 2.53 4.65
CA THR A 414 -36.42 3.39 4.78
C THR A 414 -36.80 4.75 5.35
N TRP A 415 -36.09 5.14 6.41
CA TRP A 415 -36.18 6.47 7.03
C TRP A 415 -35.11 7.39 6.45
N TYR A 416 -35.46 8.66 6.25
CA TYR A 416 -34.62 9.71 5.70
C TYR A 416 -34.60 10.92 6.64
N PRO A 417 -33.45 11.59 6.85
CA PRO A 417 -33.38 12.76 7.71
C PRO A 417 -34.26 13.94 7.25
N THR A 418 -34.44 14.12 5.95
CA THR A 418 -35.21 15.23 5.37
C THR A 418 -36.03 14.80 4.15
N ALA A 419 -37.07 15.56 3.83
CA ALA A 419 -37.84 15.37 2.59
C ALA A 419 -36.97 15.56 1.33
N SER A 420 -35.98 16.45 1.38
CA SER A 420 -34.98 16.62 0.31
C SER A 420 -34.16 15.34 0.10
N SER A 421 -33.80 14.65 1.19
CA SER A 421 -33.08 13.37 1.13
C SER A 421 -33.90 12.27 0.45
N LEU A 422 -35.19 12.15 0.80
CA LEU A 422 -36.11 11.22 0.16
C LEU A 422 -36.33 11.56 -1.32
N LYS A 423 -36.53 12.84 -1.66
CA LYS A 423 -36.69 13.27 -3.06
C LYS A 423 -35.47 12.92 -3.92
N GLY A 424 -34.27 13.12 -3.37
CA GLY A 424 -33.03 12.75 -4.05
C GLY A 424 -32.87 11.25 -4.25
N SER A 425 -33.30 10.41 -3.29
CA SER A 425 -33.19 8.96 -3.41
C SER A 425 -34.08 8.35 -4.50
N LEU A 426 -35.16 9.05 -4.86
CA LEU A 426 -36.06 8.67 -5.96
C LEU A 426 -35.51 9.03 -7.35
N SER A 427 -34.36 9.71 -7.43
CA SER A 427 -33.76 10.20 -8.68
C SER A 427 -32.40 9.52 -8.94
N PRO A 428 -32.36 8.39 -9.69
CA PRO A 428 -31.12 7.67 -9.95
C PRO A 428 -30.06 8.55 -10.61
N LYS A 429 -28.82 8.49 -10.09
CA LYS A 429 -27.66 9.23 -10.60
C LYS A 429 -27.86 10.76 -10.72
N ILE A 430 -28.78 11.34 -9.95
CA ILE A 430 -29.06 12.79 -9.99
C ILE A 430 -27.82 13.66 -9.76
N TRP A 431 -26.80 13.14 -9.06
CA TRP A 431 -25.54 13.81 -8.74
C TRP A 431 -24.51 13.82 -9.87
N VAL A 432 -24.61 12.92 -10.85
CA VAL A 432 -23.55 12.68 -11.84
C VAL A 432 -23.46 13.85 -12.81
N ILE A 433 -22.24 14.32 -13.04
CA ILE A 433 -21.90 15.26 -14.09
C ILE A 433 -21.52 14.45 -15.33
N PRO A 434 -22.22 14.61 -16.47
CA PRO A 434 -21.86 13.96 -17.72
C PRO A 434 -20.42 14.22 -18.15
N ALA A 435 -19.80 13.22 -18.77
CA ALA A 435 -18.42 13.31 -19.23
C ALA A 435 -18.23 14.50 -20.20
N GLY A 436 -17.19 15.31 -19.94
CA GLY A 436 -16.88 16.50 -20.75
C GLY A 436 -17.63 17.78 -20.32
N GLN A 437 -18.59 17.71 -19.39
CA GLN A 437 -19.27 18.89 -18.87
C GLN A 437 -18.43 19.59 -17.77
N THR A 438 -18.06 20.84 -18.02
CA THR A 438 -17.30 21.67 -17.06
C THR A 438 -18.17 22.59 -16.24
N ASP A 439 -19.21 23.16 -16.86
CA ASP A 439 -20.12 24.12 -16.22
C ASP A 439 -21.27 23.38 -15.51
N VAL A 440 -21.42 23.68 -14.22
CA VAL A 440 -22.40 23.04 -13.34
C VAL A 440 -23.41 24.10 -12.88
N ASP A 441 -24.68 23.95 -13.27
CA ASP A 441 -25.78 24.70 -12.69
C ASP A 441 -26.21 24.08 -11.36
N TYR A 442 -25.75 24.69 -10.26
CA TYR A 442 -26.03 24.21 -8.91
C TYR A 442 -27.50 24.33 -8.51
N ASN A 443 -28.30 25.18 -9.16
CA ASN A 443 -29.71 25.38 -8.80
C ASN A 443 -30.55 24.11 -9.04
N ARG A 444 -30.13 23.27 -9.99
CA ARG A 444 -30.76 21.96 -10.27
C ARG A 444 -30.74 20.99 -9.10
N PHE A 445 -29.84 21.21 -8.13
CA PHE A 445 -29.63 20.31 -7.01
C PHE A 445 -30.23 20.83 -5.70
N THR A 446 -30.76 22.05 -5.67
CA THR A 446 -31.24 22.71 -4.45
C THR A 446 -32.29 21.87 -3.72
N GLU A 447 -33.23 21.26 -4.45
CA GLU A 447 -34.32 20.47 -3.85
C GLU A 447 -33.88 19.08 -3.35
N VAL A 448 -32.70 18.61 -3.78
CA VAL A 448 -32.13 17.30 -3.41
C VAL A 448 -30.80 17.45 -2.65
N LYS A 449 -30.45 18.65 -2.23
CA LYS A 449 -29.15 18.99 -1.64
C LYS A 449 -28.80 18.04 -0.49
N ASP A 450 -29.74 17.73 0.37
CA ASP A 450 -29.48 16.93 1.58
C ASP A 450 -29.15 15.46 1.25
N PHE A 451 -29.65 14.95 0.12
CA PHE A 451 -29.30 13.62 -0.39
C PHE A 451 -27.85 13.53 -0.87
N LEU A 452 -27.24 14.65 -1.27
CA LEU A 452 -25.91 14.73 -1.88
C LEU A 452 -24.80 14.73 -0.83
N ARG A 453 -24.80 13.71 0.04
CA ARG A 453 -23.93 13.59 1.22
C ARG A 453 -22.44 13.83 0.92
N PRO A 454 -21.71 14.56 1.77
CA PRO A 454 -20.27 14.73 1.61
C PRO A 454 -19.48 13.50 2.04
N ASN A 455 -18.29 13.29 1.49
CA ASN A 455 -17.27 12.44 2.14
C ASN A 455 -16.75 13.18 3.36
N MET A 456 -16.35 12.47 4.42
CA MET A 456 -15.84 13.11 5.64
C MET A 456 -14.49 13.81 5.41
N LEU A 457 -13.46 13.06 5.00
CA LEU A 457 -12.15 13.58 4.60
C LEU A 457 -11.95 13.35 3.10
N SER A 458 -11.86 14.41 2.30
CA SER A 458 -11.58 14.32 0.86
C SER A 458 -10.29 15.06 0.50
N LEU A 459 -9.30 14.32 0.01
CA LEU A 459 -8.03 14.86 -0.50
C LEU A 459 -7.95 14.56 -1.99
N GLN A 460 -7.80 15.57 -2.83
CA GLN A 460 -7.81 15.39 -4.28
C GLN A 460 -6.55 15.98 -4.90
N ARG A 461 -5.82 15.16 -5.65
CA ARG A 461 -4.56 15.53 -6.33
C ARG A 461 -3.51 16.10 -5.39
N CYS A 462 -3.53 15.64 -4.15
CA CYS A 462 -2.56 16.03 -3.13
C CYS A 462 -1.30 15.16 -3.19
N LYS A 463 -0.17 15.67 -2.72
CA LYS A 463 1.10 14.96 -2.67
C LYS A 463 1.77 15.07 -1.30
N GLN A 464 2.50 14.04 -0.88
CA GLN A 464 3.22 14.01 0.41
C GLN A 464 2.24 14.21 1.57
N ILE A 465 1.49 13.16 1.86
CA ILE A 465 0.35 13.17 2.79
C ILE A 465 0.68 12.27 3.98
N LEU A 466 0.51 12.79 5.19
CA LEU A 466 0.58 12.02 6.43
C LEU A 466 -0.73 12.12 7.21
N LEU A 467 -1.40 11.00 7.41
CA LEU A 467 -2.58 10.87 8.25
C LEU A 467 -2.24 9.93 9.40
N GLU A 468 -2.14 10.43 10.63
CA GLU A 468 -1.54 9.67 11.72
C GLU A 468 -2.24 9.82 13.07
N GLY A 469 -2.58 8.69 13.69
CA GLY A 469 -2.95 8.58 15.11
C GLY A 469 -4.38 8.98 15.50
N PHE A 470 -5.08 9.77 14.69
CA PHE A 470 -6.38 10.31 15.08
C PHE A 470 -7.52 9.30 14.93
N THR A 471 -8.62 9.55 15.63
CA THR A 471 -9.89 8.86 15.40
C THR A 471 -10.79 9.70 14.50
N ILE A 472 -11.42 9.10 13.51
CA ILE A 472 -12.43 9.72 12.66
C ILE A 472 -13.70 8.86 12.68
N GLN A 473 -14.84 9.49 12.99
CA GLN A 473 -16.07 8.75 13.21
C GLN A 473 -17.31 9.45 12.70
N ASN A 474 -18.41 8.71 12.67
CA ASN A 474 -19.73 9.21 12.33
C ASN A 474 -19.75 9.94 10.96
N SER A 475 -19.11 9.36 9.95
CA SER A 475 -18.93 9.94 8.62
C SER A 475 -20.22 10.04 7.82
N PRO A 476 -20.58 11.19 7.19
CA PRO A 476 -21.79 11.31 6.37
C PRO A 476 -21.87 10.31 5.19
N ALA A 477 -20.71 9.94 4.63
CA ALA A 477 -20.54 8.95 3.56
C ALA A 477 -19.13 8.31 3.67
N TRP A 478 -18.37 8.17 2.57
CA TRP A 478 -16.99 7.66 2.61
C TRP A 478 -16.13 8.45 3.59
N THR A 479 -15.33 7.76 4.40
CA THR A 479 -14.67 8.35 5.57
C THR A 479 -13.36 9.04 5.19
N ILE A 480 -12.43 8.30 4.58
CA ILE A 480 -11.12 8.81 4.16
C ILE A 480 -10.97 8.54 2.67
N HIS A 481 -11.06 9.59 1.84
CA HIS A 481 -11.00 9.47 0.39
C HIS A 481 -9.89 10.33 -0.23
N PRO A 482 -8.66 9.78 -0.34
CA PRO A 482 -7.64 10.27 -1.24
C PRO A 482 -7.96 9.87 -2.69
N LEU A 483 -8.05 10.88 -3.56
CA LEU A 483 -8.28 10.74 -4.99
C LEU A 483 -7.10 11.34 -5.75
N LEU A 484 -6.52 10.59 -6.69
CA LEU A 484 -5.40 11.05 -7.53
C LEU A 484 -4.18 11.56 -6.72
N CYS A 485 -4.01 11.03 -5.51
CA CYS A 485 -2.96 11.45 -4.59
C CYS A 485 -1.68 10.61 -4.77
N ASP A 486 -0.54 11.18 -4.37
CA ASP A 486 0.79 10.55 -4.50
C ASP A 486 1.57 10.68 -3.20
N ASN A 487 2.27 9.62 -2.79
CA ASN A 487 3.01 9.56 -1.52
C ASN A 487 2.11 9.76 -0.31
N ILE A 488 1.37 8.70 0.04
CA ILE A 488 0.35 8.71 1.09
C ILE A 488 0.78 7.78 2.22
N THR A 489 0.82 8.30 3.44
CA THR A 489 1.01 7.49 4.65
C THR A 489 -0.23 7.64 5.54
N LEU A 490 -0.90 6.52 5.80
CA LEU A 490 -1.95 6.40 6.79
C LEU A 490 -1.45 5.46 7.89
N ARG A 491 -1.22 6.00 9.10
CA ARG A 491 -0.61 5.25 10.21
C ARG A 491 -1.42 5.36 11.48
N ASN A 492 -1.73 4.25 12.13
CA ASN A 492 -2.38 4.23 13.44
C ASN A 492 -3.69 5.03 13.51
N VAL A 493 -4.39 5.19 12.38
CA VAL A 493 -5.68 5.89 12.33
C VAL A 493 -6.80 4.92 12.67
N THR A 494 -7.77 5.41 13.44
CA THR A 494 -9.00 4.66 13.73
C THR A 494 -10.18 5.27 12.98
N ALA A 495 -10.87 4.49 12.15
CA ALA A 495 -12.13 4.90 11.53
C ALA A 495 -13.29 4.12 12.15
N LYS A 496 -14.27 4.82 12.71
CA LYS A 496 -15.40 4.20 13.42
C LYS A 496 -16.75 4.77 12.96
N ASN A 497 -17.54 3.98 12.25
CA ASN A 497 -18.89 4.37 11.83
C ASN A 497 -19.92 3.36 12.34
N PRO A 498 -21.18 3.77 12.54
CA PRO A 498 -22.23 2.81 12.87
C PRO A 498 -22.32 1.73 11.80
N TRP A 499 -22.51 0.47 12.20
CA TRP A 499 -22.59 -0.68 11.28
C TRP A 499 -23.72 -0.57 10.24
N TYR A 500 -24.77 0.21 10.55
CA TYR A 500 -25.87 0.51 9.62
C TYR A 500 -25.60 1.71 8.70
N GLY A 501 -24.46 2.39 8.87
CA GLY A 501 -24.09 3.59 8.14
C GLY A 501 -23.88 3.31 6.66
N GLN A 502 -24.81 3.80 5.82
CA GLN A 502 -24.77 3.58 4.37
C GLN A 502 -23.56 4.27 3.72
N ASN A 503 -22.75 3.51 2.96
CA ASN A 503 -21.57 4.01 2.24
C ASN A 503 -20.55 4.66 3.18
N THR A 504 -20.30 4.06 4.34
CA THR A 504 -19.37 4.60 5.34
C THR A 504 -18.03 3.87 5.32
N ASP A 505 -17.55 3.54 4.12
CA ASP A 505 -16.24 2.96 3.86
C ASP A 505 -15.15 3.65 4.70
N ALA A 506 -14.23 2.89 5.29
CA ALA A 506 -13.20 3.47 6.15
C ALA A 506 -12.13 4.21 5.34
N LEU A 507 -11.61 3.56 4.29
CA LEU A 507 -10.56 4.09 3.42
C LEU A 507 -10.84 3.77 1.94
N ASP A 508 -10.89 4.80 1.11
CA ASP A 508 -11.04 4.72 -0.34
C ASP A 508 -9.82 5.33 -1.03
N LEU A 509 -8.86 4.47 -1.42
CA LEU A 509 -7.71 4.89 -2.22
C LEU A 509 -8.08 4.85 -3.70
N GLU A 510 -8.40 6.02 -4.26
CA GLU A 510 -8.86 6.13 -5.65
C GLU A 510 -7.81 6.75 -6.57
N SER A 511 -7.37 6.00 -7.59
CA SER A 511 -6.35 6.44 -8.56
C SER A 511 -5.05 6.98 -7.90
N CYS A 512 -4.66 6.41 -6.76
CA CYS A 512 -3.54 6.89 -5.95
C CYS A 512 -2.25 6.13 -6.24
N ARG A 513 -1.08 6.70 -5.95
CA ARG A 513 0.19 5.99 -6.12
C ARG A 513 1.15 6.18 -4.95
N ASN A 514 2.01 5.18 -4.72
CA ASN A 514 3.07 5.19 -3.72
C ASN A 514 2.51 5.44 -2.32
N GLY A 515 2.15 4.38 -1.58
CA GLY A 515 1.61 4.60 -0.24
C GLY A 515 1.79 3.45 0.73
N LEU A 516 1.54 3.81 2.00
CA LEU A 516 1.65 2.97 3.17
C LEU A 516 0.38 3.12 4.01
N VAL A 517 -0.26 2.01 4.32
CA VAL A 517 -1.32 1.91 5.34
C VAL A 517 -0.80 0.97 6.41
N GLU A 518 -0.63 1.44 7.65
CA GLU A 518 -0.12 0.60 8.72
C GLU A 518 -0.72 0.87 10.10
N GLY A 519 -0.93 -0.19 10.89
CA GLY A 519 -1.36 -0.07 12.28
C GLY A 519 -2.79 0.47 12.46
N CYS A 520 -3.59 0.55 11.39
CA CYS A 520 -4.92 1.16 11.44
C CYS A 520 -5.97 0.21 12.03
N THR A 521 -7.07 0.79 12.51
CA THR A 521 -8.23 0.04 13.03
C THR A 521 -9.52 0.58 12.43
N PHE A 522 -10.27 -0.28 11.73
CA PHE A 522 -11.50 0.11 11.03
C PHE A 522 -12.71 -0.69 11.51
N ASP A 523 -13.81 0.00 11.78
CA ASP A 523 -15.09 -0.58 12.21
C ASP A 523 -16.22 0.29 11.63
N VAL A 524 -16.83 -0.16 10.53
CA VAL A 524 -17.64 0.70 9.65
C VAL A 524 -18.85 0.00 9.04
N GLY A 525 -19.75 0.76 8.42
CA GLY A 525 -20.96 0.23 7.81
C GLY A 525 -20.82 -0.21 6.34
N ASP A 526 -19.64 -0.07 5.74
CA ASP A 526 -19.35 -0.52 4.37
C ASP A 526 -17.92 -1.10 4.26
N ASP A 527 -17.19 -0.99 3.15
CA ASP A 527 -15.86 -1.58 2.99
C ASP A 527 -14.80 -1.01 3.97
N GLY A 528 -13.89 -1.86 4.48
CA GLY A 528 -12.78 -1.44 5.35
C GLY A 528 -11.67 -0.76 4.56
N ILE A 529 -10.86 -1.54 3.85
CA ILE A 529 -9.77 -1.03 3.01
C ILE A 529 -10.19 -1.17 1.55
N CYS A 530 -10.51 -0.08 0.86
CA CYS A 530 -11.02 -0.12 -0.50
C CYS A 530 -10.08 0.55 -1.52
N ILE A 531 -9.71 -0.21 -2.55
CA ILE A 531 -8.91 0.26 -3.68
C ILE A 531 -9.82 0.52 -4.88
N LYS A 532 -9.76 1.75 -5.40
CA LYS A 532 -10.58 2.24 -6.53
C LYS A 532 -9.72 2.98 -7.55
N SER A 533 -10.26 3.27 -8.73
CA SER A 533 -9.59 3.97 -9.85
C SER A 533 -10.59 4.54 -10.87
N GLY A 534 -11.74 5.03 -10.38
CA GLY A 534 -12.81 5.55 -11.22
C GLY A 534 -13.73 4.47 -11.80
N ARG A 535 -14.87 4.91 -12.33
CA ARG A 535 -15.96 4.04 -12.81
C ARG A 535 -16.21 4.22 -14.31
N ASP A 536 -16.41 3.08 -14.97
CA ASP A 536 -16.83 2.96 -16.37
C ASP A 536 -16.02 3.86 -17.32
N GLU A 537 -16.70 4.54 -18.26
CA GLU A 537 -16.07 5.36 -19.29
C GLU A 537 -15.22 6.49 -18.69
N GLN A 538 -15.68 7.14 -17.61
CA GLN A 538 -14.91 8.21 -16.97
C GLN A 538 -13.63 7.68 -16.33
N GLY A 539 -13.70 6.54 -15.65
CA GLY A 539 -12.52 5.89 -15.07
C GLY A 539 -11.53 5.41 -16.14
N ARG A 540 -12.02 4.84 -17.25
CA ARG A 540 -11.18 4.45 -18.39
C ARG A 540 -10.50 5.64 -19.06
N LYS A 541 -11.23 6.73 -19.29
CA LYS A 541 -10.67 7.98 -19.84
C LYS A 541 -9.64 8.61 -18.92
N ARG A 542 -9.86 8.53 -17.59
CA ARG A 542 -8.86 8.96 -16.60
C ARG A 542 -7.60 8.11 -16.71
N GLY A 543 -7.73 6.78 -16.80
CA GLY A 543 -6.62 5.87 -17.08
C GLY A 543 -5.50 5.89 -16.03
N VAL A 544 -5.82 6.27 -14.79
CA VAL A 544 -4.86 6.31 -13.67
C VAL A 544 -5.19 5.18 -12.70
N PRO A 545 -4.34 4.15 -12.57
CA PRO A 545 -4.58 3.07 -11.63
C PRO A 545 -4.28 3.52 -10.19
N THR A 546 -4.78 2.75 -9.22
CA THR A 546 -4.19 2.76 -7.88
C THR A 546 -3.01 1.79 -7.82
N GLU A 547 -1.80 2.27 -7.53
CA GLU A 547 -0.60 1.43 -7.64
C GLU A 547 0.47 1.68 -6.57
N ASN A 548 1.31 0.67 -6.32
CA ASN A 548 2.46 0.74 -5.43
C ASN A 548 2.06 1.04 -3.97
N PHE A 549 1.31 0.12 -3.35
CA PHE A 549 0.88 0.25 -1.97
C PHE A 549 1.39 -0.89 -1.08
N ILE A 550 1.79 -0.53 0.13
CA ILE A 550 1.99 -1.44 1.25
C ILE A 550 0.83 -1.24 2.22
N ILE A 551 0.16 -2.32 2.58
CA ILE A 551 -0.92 -2.34 3.58
C ILE A 551 -0.52 -3.40 4.59
N ARG A 552 -0.29 -3.02 5.85
CA ARG A 552 0.17 -3.96 6.86
C ARG A 552 -0.37 -3.69 8.26
N ASP A 553 -0.29 -4.70 9.12
CA ASP A 553 -0.55 -4.56 10.55
C ASP A 553 -1.91 -3.91 10.87
N THR A 554 -2.91 -4.10 10.00
CA THR A 554 -4.19 -3.39 10.04
C THR A 554 -5.32 -4.34 10.43
N LYS A 555 -6.22 -3.82 11.27
CA LYS A 555 -7.38 -4.56 11.78
C LYS A 555 -8.68 -3.99 11.22
N VAL A 556 -9.56 -4.86 10.75
CA VAL A 556 -10.92 -4.50 10.31
C VAL A 556 -11.91 -5.33 11.12
N TYR A 557 -12.85 -4.66 11.78
CA TYR A 557 -13.97 -5.24 12.49
C TYR A 557 -15.18 -5.33 11.55
N HIS A 558 -16.38 -4.92 11.98
CA HIS A 558 -17.53 -4.91 11.09
C HIS A 558 -17.24 -4.06 9.85
N ALA A 559 -17.43 -4.62 8.66
CA ALA A 559 -17.30 -3.98 7.37
C ALA A 559 -17.87 -4.90 6.27
N HIS A 560 -18.25 -4.38 5.12
CA HIS A 560 -18.64 -5.22 3.96
C HIS A 560 -17.46 -6.00 3.35
N GLY A 561 -16.22 -5.62 3.67
CA GLY A 561 -15.01 -6.26 3.18
C GLY A 561 -13.79 -5.86 4.00
N GLY A 562 -12.90 -6.81 4.32
CA GLY A 562 -11.65 -6.52 5.02
C GLY A 562 -10.67 -5.77 4.11
N PHE A 563 -10.24 -6.42 3.04
CA PHE A 563 -9.47 -5.80 1.95
C PHE A 563 -10.21 -5.95 0.63
N VAL A 564 -10.44 -4.83 -0.04
CA VAL A 564 -11.36 -4.70 -1.16
C VAL A 564 -10.68 -4.04 -2.36
N ILE A 565 -10.91 -4.58 -3.55
CA ILE A 565 -10.63 -3.88 -4.81
C ILE A 565 -11.94 -3.78 -5.60
N GLY A 566 -12.31 -2.54 -5.96
CA GLY A 566 -13.49 -2.24 -6.77
C GLY A 566 -14.70 -1.72 -5.98
N SER A 567 -15.88 -1.58 -6.61
CA SER A 567 -16.16 -1.99 -7.99
C SER A 567 -15.60 -1.03 -9.04
N GLU A 568 -15.24 0.19 -8.61
CA GLU A 568 -14.75 1.28 -9.43
C GLU A 568 -13.26 1.05 -9.74
N MET A 569 -12.95 0.08 -10.60
CA MET A 569 -11.58 -0.34 -10.93
C MET A 569 -11.19 -0.04 -12.39
N SER A 570 -11.88 0.89 -13.04
CA SER A 570 -11.76 1.14 -14.49
C SER A 570 -10.41 1.72 -14.93
N GLY A 571 -9.71 2.46 -14.06
CA GLY A 571 -8.34 2.91 -14.28
C GLY A 571 -7.28 1.84 -13.98
N GLY A 572 -7.67 0.77 -13.29
CA GLY A 572 -6.83 -0.36 -12.90
C GLY A 572 -6.30 -0.31 -11.46
N ALA A 573 -5.67 -1.40 -11.03
CA ALA A 573 -4.95 -1.45 -9.76
C ALA A 573 -3.77 -2.43 -9.82
N ARG A 574 -2.60 -2.07 -9.29
CA ARG A 574 -1.42 -2.97 -9.35
C ARG A 574 -0.33 -2.73 -8.33
N ASN A 575 0.49 -3.77 -8.11
CA ASN A 575 1.63 -3.75 -7.19
C ASN A 575 1.19 -3.36 -5.77
N ILE A 576 0.26 -4.15 -5.22
CA ILE A 576 -0.29 -3.94 -3.88
C ILE A 576 0.12 -5.12 -2.99
N TYR A 577 0.75 -4.82 -1.87
CA TYR A 577 1.24 -5.78 -0.89
C TYR A 577 0.44 -5.64 0.40
N VAL A 578 -0.30 -6.69 0.76
CA VAL A 578 -1.14 -6.76 1.97
C VAL A 578 -0.53 -7.79 2.91
N THR A 579 -0.09 -7.39 4.09
CA THR A 579 0.63 -8.30 5.00
C THR A 579 0.24 -8.15 6.46
N ASN A 580 0.07 -9.26 7.19
CA ASN A 580 -0.22 -9.23 8.63
C ASN A 580 -1.49 -8.42 8.98
N CYS A 581 -2.62 -8.75 8.37
CA CYS A 581 -3.91 -8.10 8.64
C CYS A 581 -4.89 -9.04 9.33
N THR A 582 -5.84 -8.48 10.09
CA THR A 582 -6.88 -9.27 10.78
C THR A 582 -8.27 -8.74 10.46
N PHE A 583 -9.18 -9.61 10.01
CA PHE A 583 -10.57 -9.25 9.68
C PHE A 583 -11.56 -10.02 10.57
N MET A 584 -12.38 -9.32 11.33
CA MET A 584 -13.23 -9.89 12.38
C MET A 584 -14.68 -9.43 12.21
N GLY A 585 -15.57 -10.33 11.78
CA GLY A 585 -16.98 -9.99 11.60
C GLY A 585 -17.28 -9.17 10.34
N THR A 586 -16.42 -9.22 9.32
CA THR A 586 -16.70 -8.61 8.02
C THR A 586 -17.66 -9.47 7.20
N ASP A 587 -18.40 -8.88 6.25
CA ASP A 587 -19.24 -9.66 5.34
C ASP A 587 -18.37 -10.53 4.41
N VAL A 588 -17.25 -9.99 3.93
CA VAL A 588 -16.28 -10.70 3.08
C VAL A 588 -14.87 -10.45 3.62
N GLY A 589 -14.00 -11.44 3.54
CA GLY A 589 -12.59 -11.30 3.92
C GLY A 589 -11.80 -10.51 2.87
N LEU A 590 -11.28 -11.22 1.87
CA LEU A 590 -10.64 -10.65 0.69
C LEU A 590 -11.67 -10.50 -0.44
N ARG A 591 -11.96 -9.27 -0.88
CA ARG A 591 -13.09 -8.96 -1.77
C ARG A 591 -12.65 -8.27 -3.05
N PHE A 592 -12.71 -8.96 -4.17
CA PHE A 592 -12.34 -8.41 -5.48
C PHE A 592 -13.57 -8.36 -6.38
N LYS A 593 -14.09 -7.16 -6.66
CA LYS A 593 -15.38 -6.95 -7.32
C LYS A 593 -15.25 -6.10 -8.57
N THR A 594 -15.87 -6.54 -9.66
CA THR A 594 -15.99 -5.80 -10.92
C THR A 594 -17.25 -6.21 -11.68
N ALA A 595 -17.54 -5.54 -12.79
CA ALA A 595 -18.67 -5.83 -13.67
C ALA A 595 -18.33 -5.48 -15.12
N ARG A 596 -19.04 -6.11 -16.07
CA ARG A 596 -19.01 -5.67 -17.48
C ARG A 596 -19.34 -4.17 -17.56
N GLY A 597 -18.62 -3.48 -18.43
CA GLY A 597 -18.69 -2.03 -18.56
C GLY A 597 -17.63 -1.29 -17.75
N ARG A 598 -16.99 -1.92 -16.73
CA ARG A 598 -15.89 -1.30 -15.99
C ARG A 598 -14.63 -1.19 -16.84
N GLY A 599 -14.22 -2.27 -17.50
CA GLY A 599 -12.89 -2.35 -18.11
C GLY A 599 -11.79 -2.47 -17.06
N GLY A 600 -10.61 -1.92 -17.36
CA GLY A 600 -9.49 -1.87 -16.43
C GLY A 600 -8.81 -3.23 -16.20
N VAL A 601 -7.63 -3.18 -15.58
CA VAL A 601 -6.85 -4.37 -15.23
C VAL A 601 -6.46 -4.28 -13.75
N VAL A 602 -6.74 -5.33 -12.99
CA VAL A 602 -6.18 -5.54 -11.65
C VAL A 602 -5.15 -6.66 -11.72
N GLU A 603 -3.91 -6.34 -11.34
CA GLU A 603 -2.80 -7.28 -11.42
C GLU A 603 -1.70 -7.06 -10.39
N ASN A 604 -0.87 -8.08 -10.13
CA ASN A 604 0.23 -8.00 -9.17
C ASN A 604 -0.26 -7.63 -7.76
N ILE A 605 -1.20 -8.42 -7.25
CA ILE A 605 -1.74 -8.30 -5.90
C ILE A 605 -1.15 -9.42 -5.04
N PHE A 606 -0.54 -9.03 -3.94
CA PHE A 606 0.24 -9.90 -3.08
C PHE A 606 -0.34 -9.85 -1.67
N VAL A 607 -0.84 -10.97 -1.15
CA VAL A 607 -1.44 -11.09 0.19
C VAL A 607 -0.70 -12.15 0.98
N ASP A 608 -0.20 -11.82 2.17
CA ASP A 608 0.57 -12.74 3.03
C ASP A 608 0.25 -12.53 4.53
N GLY A 609 -0.31 -13.53 5.20
CA GLY A 609 -0.63 -13.43 6.63
C GLY A 609 -1.91 -12.63 6.86
N VAL A 610 -3.06 -13.25 6.55
CA VAL A 610 -4.38 -12.67 6.86
C VAL A 610 -5.19 -13.65 7.69
N ASP A 611 -5.57 -13.22 8.89
CA ASP A 611 -6.36 -14.02 9.82
C ASP A 611 -7.78 -13.48 9.94
N MET A 612 -8.76 -14.38 9.85
CA MET A 612 -10.17 -14.03 9.73
C MET A 612 -11.06 -14.85 10.66
N THR A 613 -12.09 -14.23 11.22
CA THR A 613 -13.14 -14.92 12.00
C THR A 613 -14.51 -14.31 11.72
N ASP A 614 -15.54 -15.16 11.78
CA ASP A 614 -16.95 -14.76 11.72
C ASP A 614 -17.31 -14.00 10.43
N ILE A 615 -16.80 -14.47 9.29
CA ILE A 615 -17.07 -13.88 7.99
C ILE A 615 -18.48 -14.27 7.54
N ALA A 616 -19.35 -13.30 7.22
CA ALA A 616 -20.75 -13.61 6.94
C ALA A 616 -20.96 -14.32 5.59
N GLY A 617 -20.17 -13.93 4.58
CA GLY A 617 -20.19 -14.41 3.20
C GLY A 617 -18.91 -15.18 2.85
N GLU A 618 -18.12 -14.65 1.93
CA GLU A 618 -16.95 -15.34 1.38
C GLU A 618 -15.65 -14.97 2.13
N ALA A 619 -14.82 -15.95 2.46
CA ALA A 619 -13.48 -15.65 2.99
C ALA A 619 -12.58 -15.05 1.89
N ILE A 620 -12.63 -15.60 0.68
CA ILE A 620 -11.94 -15.07 -0.51
C ILE A 620 -12.92 -15.01 -1.68
N LEU A 621 -13.17 -13.80 -2.19
CA LEU A 621 -14.10 -13.54 -3.28
C LEU A 621 -13.41 -12.87 -4.45
N PHE A 622 -13.56 -13.47 -5.64
CA PHE A 622 -13.41 -12.79 -6.91
C PHE A 622 -14.73 -12.85 -7.67
N ASP A 623 -15.29 -11.69 -8.00
CA ASP A 623 -16.58 -11.61 -8.68
C ASP A 623 -16.59 -10.55 -9.79
N MET A 624 -16.86 -10.99 -11.02
CA MET A 624 -17.03 -10.14 -12.19
C MET A 624 -18.50 -9.82 -12.52
N PHE A 625 -19.44 -10.16 -11.62
CA PHE A 625 -20.88 -9.89 -11.74
C PHE A 625 -21.41 -8.95 -10.65
N TYR A 626 -20.59 -7.99 -10.20
CA TYR A 626 -21.01 -7.06 -9.16
C TYR A 626 -22.33 -6.36 -9.51
N ALA A 627 -23.27 -6.36 -8.55
CA ALA A 627 -24.63 -5.82 -8.65
C ALA A 627 -25.54 -6.48 -9.71
N ALA A 628 -25.10 -7.55 -10.38
CA ALA A 628 -25.98 -8.35 -11.22
C ALA A 628 -26.90 -9.21 -10.36
N LYS A 629 -28.11 -9.49 -10.88
CA LYS A 629 -28.90 -10.60 -10.35
C LYS A 629 -28.24 -11.89 -10.79
N ASP A 630 -28.11 -12.84 -9.87
CA ASP A 630 -27.62 -14.16 -10.22
C ASP A 630 -28.48 -14.74 -11.35
N PRO A 631 -27.85 -15.29 -12.40
CA PRO A 631 -28.60 -15.91 -13.48
C PRO A 631 -29.50 -17.03 -12.91
N VAL A 632 -30.71 -17.16 -13.45
CA VAL A 632 -31.60 -18.28 -13.13
C VAL A 632 -31.14 -19.47 -13.98
N GLN A 633 -31.16 -20.67 -13.39
CA GLN A 633 -30.82 -21.90 -14.11
C GLN A 633 -31.77 -22.08 -15.30
N VAL A 634 -31.24 -22.00 -16.52
CA VAL A 634 -31.99 -22.24 -17.75
C VAL A 634 -31.60 -23.63 -18.25
N ASN A 635 -32.53 -24.59 -18.27
CA ASN A 635 -32.43 -25.95 -18.84
C ASN A 635 -31.00 -26.52 -18.95
N GLY A 636 -30.53 -27.19 -17.88
CA GLY A 636 -29.18 -27.75 -17.79
C GLY A 636 -29.09 -28.91 -16.80
N GLU A 637 -27.86 -29.38 -16.53
CA GLU A 637 -27.60 -30.42 -15.52
C GLU A 637 -28.15 -30.00 -14.14
N ALA A 638 -28.74 -30.94 -13.40
CA ALA A 638 -29.47 -30.68 -12.15
C ALA A 638 -28.66 -29.97 -11.06
N PHE A 639 -27.33 -29.92 -11.20
CA PHE A 639 -26.39 -29.39 -10.22
C PHE A 639 -25.37 -28.40 -10.82
N ALA A 640 -25.51 -27.98 -12.07
CA ALA A 640 -24.59 -27.04 -12.70
C ALA A 640 -25.01 -25.58 -12.42
N ILE A 641 -24.02 -24.72 -12.18
CA ILE A 641 -24.20 -23.27 -12.11
C ILE A 641 -24.78 -22.79 -13.47
N PRO A 642 -25.68 -21.80 -13.52
CA PRO A 642 -26.29 -21.35 -14.77
C PRO A 642 -25.23 -20.93 -15.81
N GLU A 643 -25.45 -21.31 -17.06
CA GLU A 643 -24.57 -20.91 -18.16
C GLU A 643 -24.74 -19.43 -18.46
N ILE A 644 -23.64 -18.69 -18.40
CA ILE A 644 -23.60 -17.27 -18.75
C ILE A 644 -23.09 -17.17 -20.19
N LYS A 645 -23.78 -16.40 -21.01
CA LYS A 645 -23.38 -16.18 -22.40
C LYS A 645 -22.15 -15.26 -22.46
N ALA A 646 -21.22 -15.61 -23.33
CA ALA A 646 -20.07 -14.76 -23.66
C ALA A 646 -20.52 -13.50 -24.41
N GLU A 647 -19.91 -12.36 -24.10
CA GLU A 647 -20.09 -11.09 -24.83
C GLU A 647 -18.83 -10.73 -25.67
N PRO A 648 -18.95 -9.89 -26.71
CA PRO A 648 -17.78 -9.41 -27.45
C PRO A 648 -16.82 -8.63 -26.55
N LEU A 649 -15.53 -8.90 -26.68
CA LEU A 649 -14.47 -8.15 -26.00
C LEU A 649 -14.50 -6.67 -26.42
N ASN A 650 -14.41 -5.78 -25.43
CA ASN A 650 -14.29 -4.35 -25.64
C ASN A 650 -13.51 -3.70 -24.49
N GLU A 651 -13.29 -2.38 -24.54
CA GLU A 651 -12.58 -1.64 -23.48
C GLU A 651 -13.24 -1.74 -22.10
N GLY A 652 -14.54 -2.02 -22.04
CA GLY A 652 -15.32 -2.25 -20.83
C GLY A 652 -15.28 -3.69 -20.30
N THR A 653 -14.56 -4.60 -20.94
CA THR A 653 -14.36 -5.97 -20.43
C THR A 653 -13.31 -5.96 -19.30
N PRO A 654 -13.67 -6.25 -18.04
CA PRO A 654 -12.74 -6.17 -16.93
C PRO A 654 -11.78 -7.36 -16.87
N GLN A 655 -10.64 -7.18 -16.21
CA GLN A 655 -9.61 -8.20 -16.09
C GLN A 655 -9.06 -8.30 -14.67
N PHE A 656 -9.09 -9.50 -14.09
CA PHE A 656 -8.34 -9.87 -12.88
C PHE A 656 -7.28 -10.91 -13.23
N ARG A 657 -6.02 -10.61 -12.92
CA ARG A 657 -4.91 -11.55 -13.12
C ARG A 657 -3.78 -11.41 -12.11
N SER A 658 -2.91 -12.41 -11.98
CA SER A 658 -1.66 -12.31 -11.23
C SER A 658 -1.85 -11.92 -9.76
N PHE A 659 -2.65 -12.71 -9.06
CA PHE A 659 -2.81 -12.64 -7.60
C PHE A 659 -1.99 -13.74 -6.94
N ARG A 660 -1.32 -13.41 -5.83
CA ARG A 660 -0.58 -14.34 -4.99
C ARG A 660 -1.08 -14.19 -3.55
N ILE A 661 -1.76 -15.20 -3.03
CA ILE A 661 -2.36 -15.21 -1.69
C ILE A 661 -1.71 -16.32 -0.88
N LYS A 662 -1.11 -15.97 0.26
CA LYS A 662 -0.39 -16.91 1.12
C LYS A 662 -0.74 -16.74 2.59
N ASN A 663 -0.63 -17.83 3.33
CA ASN A 663 -0.72 -17.82 4.79
C ASN A 663 -2.02 -17.15 5.28
N VAL A 664 -3.16 -17.68 4.83
CA VAL A 664 -4.50 -17.16 5.18
C VAL A 664 -5.24 -18.18 6.04
N THR A 665 -5.79 -17.71 7.15
CA THR A 665 -6.63 -18.53 8.04
C THR A 665 -8.00 -17.90 8.17
N CYS A 666 -9.06 -18.69 8.03
CA CYS A 666 -10.43 -18.24 8.26
C CYS A 666 -11.18 -19.23 9.13
N LYS A 667 -11.72 -18.76 10.25
CA LYS A 667 -12.62 -19.51 11.10
C LYS A 667 -14.06 -19.00 10.94
N GLY A 668 -14.84 -19.71 10.15
CA GLY A 668 -16.23 -19.36 9.87
C GLY A 668 -16.36 -18.43 8.67
N ALA A 669 -16.91 -18.98 7.59
CA ALA A 669 -17.37 -18.27 6.41
C ALA A 669 -18.56 -19.02 5.79
N ASN A 670 -19.39 -18.36 4.98
CA ASN A 670 -20.36 -19.05 4.15
C ASN A 670 -19.67 -19.85 3.03
N THR A 671 -18.74 -19.24 2.31
CA THR A 671 -17.94 -19.94 1.29
C THR A 671 -16.46 -19.70 1.55
N GLY A 672 -15.63 -20.73 1.44
CA GLY A 672 -14.19 -20.60 1.59
C GLY A 672 -13.60 -19.76 0.46
N ILE A 673 -13.77 -20.20 -0.79
CA ILE A 673 -13.24 -19.51 -1.96
C ILE A 673 -14.32 -19.46 -3.04
N LEU A 674 -14.66 -18.26 -3.50
CA LEU A 674 -15.51 -18.04 -4.66
C LEU A 674 -14.72 -17.30 -5.75
N ILE A 675 -14.59 -17.92 -6.91
CA ILE A 675 -14.03 -17.32 -8.12
C ILE A 675 -15.11 -17.37 -9.20
N ARG A 676 -15.55 -16.20 -9.67
CA ARG A 676 -16.60 -16.08 -10.67
C ARG A 676 -16.21 -15.09 -11.76
N GLY A 677 -15.64 -15.62 -12.84
CA GLY A 677 -15.23 -14.85 -14.02
C GLY A 677 -16.31 -14.72 -15.10
N VAL A 678 -16.05 -13.93 -16.15
CA VAL A 678 -16.91 -13.89 -17.34
C VAL A 678 -16.39 -14.82 -18.44
N PRO A 679 -17.26 -15.44 -19.25
CA PRO A 679 -16.83 -16.41 -20.26
C PRO A 679 -15.87 -15.89 -21.33
N GLU A 680 -16.01 -14.62 -21.72
CA GLU A 680 -15.12 -13.98 -22.70
C GLU A 680 -13.77 -13.57 -22.12
N MET A 681 -13.65 -13.46 -20.79
CA MET A 681 -12.44 -13.02 -20.09
C MET A 681 -12.34 -13.67 -18.71
N ASN A 682 -11.77 -14.88 -18.70
CA ASN A 682 -11.60 -15.65 -17.48
C ASN A 682 -10.71 -14.92 -16.46
N ILE A 683 -11.04 -15.07 -15.18
CA ILE A 683 -10.11 -14.73 -14.08
C ILE A 683 -8.90 -15.65 -14.20
N LYS A 684 -7.67 -15.10 -14.19
CA LYS A 684 -6.50 -15.91 -14.53
C LYS A 684 -5.27 -15.72 -13.67
N ASP A 685 -4.40 -16.71 -13.63
CA ASP A 685 -3.11 -16.65 -12.93
C ASP A 685 -3.26 -16.27 -11.44
N ILE A 686 -4.04 -17.07 -10.71
CA ILE A 686 -4.27 -16.91 -9.27
C ILE A 686 -3.55 -18.05 -8.55
N GLU A 687 -2.66 -17.74 -7.61
CA GLU A 687 -1.99 -18.73 -6.77
C GLU A 687 -2.39 -18.50 -5.31
N ILE A 688 -2.93 -19.54 -4.68
CA ILE A 688 -3.34 -19.56 -3.27
C ILE A 688 -2.56 -20.69 -2.59
N GLU A 689 -1.72 -20.35 -1.60
CA GLU A 689 -0.82 -21.29 -0.95
C GLU A 689 -0.89 -21.19 0.59
N ASN A 690 -0.83 -22.33 1.28
CA ASN A 690 -0.84 -22.42 2.74
C ASN A 690 -2.05 -21.70 3.36
N VAL A 691 -3.24 -22.21 3.07
CA VAL A 691 -4.52 -21.60 3.49
C VAL A 691 -5.34 -22.60 4.27
N VAL A 692 -6.02 -22.16 5.34
CA VAL A 692 -6.92 -22.96 6.17
C VAL A 692 -8.25 -22.25 6.33
N LEU A 693 -9.32 -22.83 5.78
CA LEU A 693 -10.67 -22.23 5.79
C LEU A 693 -11.68 -23.20 6.40
N GLU A 694 -12.35 -22.76 7.46
CA GLU A 694 -13.57 -23.36 7.98
C GLU A 694 -14.77 -22.59 7.41
N SER A 695 -15.67 -23.28 6.70
CA SER A 695 -16.77 -22.63 5.98
C SER A 695 -17.99 -23.54 5.79
N LYS A 696 -19.12 -23.01 5.31
CA LYS A 696 -20.24 -23.87 4.88
C LYS A 696 -19.92 -24.56 3.56
N LYS A 697 -19.56 -23.80 2.52
CA LYS A 697 -19.14 -24.28 1.20
C LYS A 697 -17.62 -24.19 1.05
N GLY A 698 -17.02 -25.14 0.34
CA GLY A 698 -15.58 -25.15 0.06
C GLY A 698 -15.16 -24.16 -1.04
N LEU A 699 -14.74 -24.69 -2.19
CA LEU A 699 -14.37 -23.92 -3.38
C LEU A 699 -15.52 -23.92 -4.39
N VAL A 700 -15.82 -22.74 -4.93
CA VAL A 700 -16.63 -22.58 -6.15
C VAL A 700 -15.82 -21.77 -7.17
N CYS A 701 -15.49 -22.39 -8.31
CA CYS A 701 -14.63 -21.82 -9.33
C CYS A 701 -15.29 -21.88 -10.72
N GLN A 702 -15.68 -20.72 -11.24
CA GLN A 702 -16.39 -20.56 -12.50
C GLN A 702 -15.64 -19.61 -13.43
N GLU A 703 -15.50 -20.00 -14.69
CA GLU A 703 -14.87 -19.20 -15.76
C GLU A 703 -13.47 -18.68 -15.37
N ALA A 704 -12.59 -19.60 -14.97
CA ALA A 704 -11.23 -19.30 -14.54
C ALA A 704 -10.15 -20.03 -15.37
N ASP A 705 -8.95 -19.45 -15.45
CA ASP A 705 -7.82 -20.01 -16.20
C ASP A 705 -6.49 -19.92 -15.42
N GLY A 706 -5.88 -21.04 -15.08
CA GLY A 706 -4.57 -21.02 -14.40
C GLY A 706 -4.69 -20.70 -12.90
N ILE A 707 -5.63 -21.36 -12.23
CA ILE A 707 -5.79 -21.28 -10.77
C ILE A 707 -4.96 -22.39 -10.13
N LYS A 708 -4.08 -22.03 -9.19
CA LYS A 708 -3.25 -22.97 -8.44
C LYS A 708 -3.54 -22.86 -6.95
N LEU A 709 -4.02 -23.95 -6.38
CA LEU A 709 -4.20 -24.12 -4.94
C LEU A 709 -3.12 -25.08 -4.44
N LYS A 710 -2.33 -24.69 -3.44
CA LYS A 710 -1.28 -25.54 -2.86
C LYS A 710 -1.35 -25.54 -1.33
N ASN A 711 -1.36 -26.71 -0.71
CA ASN A 711 -1.47 -26.84 0.75
C ASN A 711 -2.69 -26.10 1.32
N VAL A 712 -3.85 -26.24 0.67
CA VAL A 712 -5.09 -25.59 1.08
C VAL A 712 -5.96 -26.58 1.86
N ALA A 713 -6.41 -26.20 3.05
CA ALA A 713 -7.38 -26.94 3.84
C ALA A 713 -8.77 -26.29 3.76
N LEU A 714 -9.76 -27.05 3.29
CA LEU A 714 -11.16 -26.64 3.17
C LEU A 714 -12.01 -27.52 4.09
N PHE A 715 -12.26 -27.06 5.31
CA PHE A 715 -13.12 -27.72 6.28
C PHE A 715 -14.55 -27.24 6.09
N SER A 716 -15.17 -27.66 4.98
CA SER A 716 -16.55 -27.31 4.65
C SER A 716 -17.57 -28.24 5.32
N THR A 717 -18.72 -27.70 5.75
CA THR A 717 -19.83 -28.51 6.28
C THR A 717 -20.71 -29.07 5.17
N GLU A 718 -20.91 -28.32 4.09
CA GLU A 718 -21.48 -28.81 2.85
C GLU A 718 -20.36 -29.50 2.06
N THR A 719 -20.55 -30.79 1.78
CA THR A 719 -19.51 -31.65 1.18
C THR A 719 -19.95 -32.29 -0.12
N LYS A 720 -21.01 -31.76 -0.76
CA LYS A 720 -21.52 -32.23 -2.05
C LYS A 720 -21.66 -31.11 -3.10
N PRO A 721 -20.55 -30.56 -3.61
CA PRO A 721 -19.17 -31.01 -3.45
C PRO A 721 -18.37 -30.16 -2.44
N VAL A 722 -17.15 -30.58 -2.12
CA VAL A 722 -16.14 -29.70 -1.46
C VAL A 722 -15.52 -28.73 -2.47
N LEU A 723 -15.26 -29.20 -3.68
CA LEU A 723 -14.63 -28.45 -4.78
C LEU A 723 -15.58 -28.45 -5.98
N GLU A 724 -16.01 -27.28 -6.43
CA GLU A 724 -16.81 -27.12 -7.64
C GLU A 724 -16.05 -26.32 -8.70
N VAL A 725 -15.90 -26.90 -9.88
CA VAL A 725 -15.22 -26.29 -11.03
C VAL A 725 -16.16 -26.30 -12.24
N GLN A 726 -16.41 -25.13 -12.81
CA GLN A 726 -17.23 -24.99 -14.01
C GLN A 726 -16.55 -24.12 -15.07
N ASN A 727 -16.59 -24.57 -16.33
CA ASN A 727 -16.06 -23.84 -17.50
C ASN A 727 -14.66 -23.27 -17.29
N SER A 728 -13.85 -23.96 -16.50
CA SER A 728 -12.55 -23.46 -16.05
C SER A 728 -11.44 -24.38 -16.53
N ARG A 729 -10.26 -23.80 -16.78
CA ARG A 729 -9.13 -24.53 -17.34
C ARG A 729 -7.82 -24.30 -16.62
N ASN A 730 -6.91 -25.24 -16.77
CA ASN A 730 -5.57 -25.19 -16.16
C ASN A 730 -5.64 -25.01 -14.63
N ILE A 731 -6.53 -25.77 -13.98
CA ILE A 731 -6.73 -25.73 -12.53
C ILE A 731 -5.84 -26.78 -11.88
N VAL A 732 -4.98 -26.37 -10.96
CA VAL A 732 -4.09 -27.28 -10.21
C VAL A 732 -4.41 -27.19 -8.74
N MET A 733 -4.74 -28.32 -8.14
CA MET A 733 -5.09 -28.46 -6.73
C MET A 733 -4.11 -29.47 -6.12
N ASP A 734 -3.08 -28.96 -5.47
CA ASP A 734 -1.96 -29.71 -4.91
C ASP A 734 -2.04 -29.77 -3.38
N ASN A 735 -2.06 -30.98 -2.83
CA ASN A 735 -2.14 -31.25 -1.40
C ASN A 735 -3.35 -30.55 -0.72
N ILE A 736 -4.55 -30.81 -1.24
CA ILE A 736 -5.79 -30.30 -0.66
C ILE A 736 -6.17 -31.17 0.54
N ARG A 737 -6.44 -30.53 1.67
CA ARG A 737 -7.01 -31.16 2.87
C ARG A 737 -8.49 -30.79 2.98
N TYR A 738 -9.31 -31.73 3.38
CA TYR A 738 -10.75 -31.54 3.51
C TYR A 738 -11.33 -32.45 4.59
N THR A 739 -12.58 -32.22 4.98
CA THR A 739 -13.28 -33.01 5.99
C THR A 739 -13.37 -34.49 5.56
N ASN A 740 -12.87 -35.40 6.39
CA ASN A 740 -12.95 -36.84 6.10
C ASN A 740 -14.41 -37.32 6.06
N GLY A 741 -14.73 -38.21 5.12
CA GLY A 741 -16.10 -38.67 4.89
C GLY A 741 -16.97 -37.71 4.06
N ALA A 742 -16.38 -36.68 3.44
CA ALA A 742 -17.06 -35.79 2.49
C ALA A 742 -17.87 -36.58 1.45
N GLU A 743 -19.07 -36.12 1.11
CA GLU A 743 -19.94 -36.84 0.17
C GLU A 743 -19.35 -36.89 -1.24
N LEU A 744 -18.85 -35.76 -1.74
CA LEU A 744 -18.23 -35.62 -3.04
C LEU A 744 -17.05 -34.63 -2.96
N LEU A 745 -15.85 -35.07 -3.31
CA LEU A 745 -14.68 -34.19 -3.27
C LEU A 745 -14.73 -33.14 -4.38
N LEU A 746 -14.77 -33.56 -5.65
CA LEU A 746 -14.68 -32.66 -6.80
C LEU A 746 -15.86 -32.84 -7.76
N ARG A 747 -16.55 -31.76 -8.10
CA ARG A 747 -17.48 -31.69 -9.23
C ARG A 747 -16.86 -30.86 -10.35
N VAL A 748 -16.87 -31.40 -11.57
CA VAL A 748 -16.47 -30.65 -12.78
C VAL A 748 -17.61 -30.62 -13.79
N THR A 749 -18.11 -29.43 -14.12
CA THR A 749 -19.19 -29.21 -15.10
C THR A 749 -18.76 -28.25 -16.22
N GLY A 750 -19.58 -28.15 -17.27
CA GLY A 750 -19.39 -27.20 -18.36
C GLY A 750 -18.42 -27.69 -19.45
N ASP A 751 -18.80 -27.50 -20.72
CA ASP A 751 -18.09 -28.01 -21.89
C ASP A 751 -16.73 -27.32 -22.14
N ARG A 752 -16.50 -26.15 -21.54
CA ARG A 752 -15.22 -25.42 -21.60
C ARG A 752 -14.20 -25.88 -20.56
N SER A 753 -14.56 -26.79 -19.66
CA SER A 753 -13.66 -27.28 -18.62
C SER A 753 -12.52 -28.13 -19.19
N LYS A 754 -11.27 -27.83 -18.84
CA LYS A 754 -10.09 -28.54 -19.37
C LYS A 754 -8.91 -28.54 -18.41
N ASN A 755 -8.16 -29.64 -18.34
CA ASN A 755 -6.88 -29.69 -17.61
C ASN A 755 -7.04 -29.32 -16.12
N VAL A 756 -7.94 -30.02 -15.44
CA VAL A 756 -8.14 -29.94 -13.99
C VAL A 756 -7.32 -31.04 -13.32
N LYS A 757 -6.45 -30.69 -12.38
CA LYS A 757 -5.52 -31.63 -11.75
C LYS A 757 -5.70 -31.64 -10.25
N LEU A 758 -5.93 -32.83 -9.70
CA LEU A 758 -5.76 -33.11 -8.26
C LEU A 758 -4.42 -33.83 -8.09
N VAL A 759 -3.51 -33.22 -7.34
CA VAL A 759 -2.14 -33.70 -7.13
C VAL A 759 -1.89 -33.83 -5.63
N ASN A 760 -1.21 -34.90 -5.21
CA ASN A 760 -0.84 -35.17 -3.81
C ASN A 760 -2.03 -35.05 -2.82
N THR A 761 -3.25 -35.29 -3.29
CA THR A 761 -4.50 -35.13 -2.52
C THR A 761 -5.07 -36.51 -2.25
N ASN A 762 -5.35 -36.84 -0.99
CA ASN A 762 -5.97 -38.11 -0.63
C ASN A 762 -7.46 -38.13 -1.02
N VAL A 763 -7.76 -38.53 -2.25
CA VAL A 763 -9.15 -38.61 -2.75
C VAL A 763 -9.99 -39.69 -2.06
N LYS A 764 -9.36 -40.70 -1.45
CA LYS A 764 -10.05 -41.80 -0.75
C LYS A 764 -10.71 -41.35 0.57
N GLY A 765 -10.44 -40.12 1.02
CA GLY A 765 -11.13 -39.54 2.17
C GLY A 765 -12.57 -39.12 1.89
N ALA A 766 -13.01 -39.10 0.62
CA ALA A 766 -14.40 -38.81 0.25
C ALA A 766 -15.16 -40.10 -0.14
N LYS A 767 -16.49 -40.07 -0.07
CA LYS A 767 -17.35 -41.18 -0.53
C LYS A 767 -17.32 -41.30 -2.05
N GLU A 768 -17.32 -40.16 -2.74
CA GLU A 768 -17.10 -40.06 -4.18
C GLU A 768 -15.97 -39.07 -4.46
N ASP A 769 -15.04 -39.44 -5.34
CA ASP A 769 -13.85 -38.63 -5.66
C ASP A 769 -14.17 -37.52 -6.65
N VAL A 770 -14.75 -37.88 -7.81
CA VAL A 770 -15.01 -36.94 -8.91
C VAL A 770 -16.36 -37.21 -9.59
N GLU A 771 -17.22 -36.19 -9.60
CA GLU A 771 -18.47 -36.16 -10.36
C GLU A 771 -18.29 -35.31 -11.63
N PHE A 772 -18.66 -35.86 -12.78
CA PHE A 772 -18.56 -35.19 -14.08
C PHE A 772 -19.94 -34.79 -14.57
N GLY A 773 -20.06 -33.54 -15.03
CA GLY A 773 -21.22 -33.10 -15.81
C GLY A 773 -21.37 -33.91 -17.11
N LYS A 774 -22.60 -34.02 -17.62
CA LYS A 774 -22.96 -34.67 -18.89
C LYS A 774 -22.09 -34.20 -20.07
N LYS A 775 -21.68 -32.93 -20.07
CA LYS A 775 -20.86 -32.33 -21.13
C LYS A 775 -19.34 -32.43 -20.90
N VAL A 776 -18.88 -33.07 -19.82
CA VAL A 776 -17.46 -33.11 -19.43
C VAL A 776 -16.85 -34.48 -19.69
N SER A 777 -15.79 -34.53 -20.49
CA SER A 777 -15.02 -35.77 -20.69
C SER A 777 -14.24 -36.14 -19.43
N LYS A 778 -14.17 -37.45 -19.09
CA LYS A 778 -13.35 -37.94 -17.98
C LYS A 778 -11.87 -37.55 -18.08
N LYS A 779 -11.35 -37.34 -19.31
CA LYS A 779 -9.95 -36.90 -19.54
C LYS A 779 -9.68 -35.46 -19.08
N VAL A 780 -10.71 -34.69 -18.74
CA VAL A 780 -10.58 -33.32 -18.22
C VAL A 780 -9.90 -33.30 -16.86
N VAL A 781 -10.12 -34.33 -16.04
CA VAL A 781 -9.58 -34.44 -14.69
C VAL A 781 -8.43 -35.46 -14.69
N THR A 782 -7.31 -35.07 -14.10
CA THR A 782 -6.22 -36.00 -13.76
C THR A 782 -6.04 -36.03 -12.25
N VAL A 783 -6.06 -37.23 -11.67
CA VAL A 783 -5.75 -37.46 -10.25
C VAL A 783 -4.39 -38.15 -10.18
N SER A 784 -3.48 -37.60 -9.38
CA SER A 784 -2.16 -38.18 -9.13
C SER A 784 -1.86 -38.15 -7.63
N SER A 785 -1.52 -39.31 -7.07
CA SER A 785 -1.08 -39.45 -5.69
C SER A 785 0.45 -39.56 -5.62
N ARG A 786 1.03 -39.20 -4.48
CA ARG A 786 2.36 -39.66 -4.08
C ARG A 786 2.32 -41.09 -3.59
#